data_AF-A0A948UX67-F1
#
_entry.id   AF-A0A948UX67-F1
#
_cell.length_a   1.000
_cell.length_b   1.000
_cell.length_c   1.000
_cell.angle_alpha   90.00
_cell.angle_beta   90.00
_cell.angle_gamma   90.00
#
_symmetry.space_group_name_H-M   'P 1'
#
loop_
_entity.id
_entity.type
_entity.pdbx_description
1 polymer ?
#
loop_
_entity_poly.entity_id
_entity_poly.type
_entity_poly.pdbx_seq_one_letter_code
_entity_poly.pdbx_strand_id
1 'polypeptide(L)'
;MCADTSVTVDGTLNVTNNSIALEISGPYSLTLTNNGTVSDNYYWGANAIFITDVTGLNLTNNGDINATAGEDSAGIRLYSSDLNNSSIINNSGTITVTTNNYYADAYGIVTGSLSDNASIVNSGTITVTTNDYDAHAYGIVTGSLSDNASIVNNGTLNVSSEAAIYGNASGITASSLSGDASIVNDGTMNVAADYHANGINAGTLLDTASIINSDTLNVTAFRSYANGILVNTLSGSSSIQNTANATIDVTARETATGIKTEIINGNSSISNDGTINVTSTDSNSYGMFTNSLEDNASIVNNGDINAIADGNAYGVYASAMGEDSSIVNAADGVIDVNSTGSDSYGIFALSLDGNASIVNSGAITSISESDGYGIRSRNLNGNASITNDGTITLAVGGSGYTYGIRTDDLNENASIINSNTIMITTTGGGYGIESGTLSGNTSITNDGTIHVEADNEATGIHVYNMGEDSSIVNTADGVIDVNSTSGNASGIYVDNNLYTNASIVNSGVIRVSTNSSRAYGIQVEGGLYDDTSILNSNTILVTAAGDAYGIHIEDGLFGNSSILNSGTITVNSGSSTAYGIYVDQISGTASIENSGTITVDGEDNSYGVHLWDILSGTATVTNTGTITALVNGELDKNGFSIYGNDFNGNNLVVTNEGTLNGNIFHRGTLTNSGLISLPHNAAGSKYAQADNFIQTATGTLEIGLFSDATL
;
A
#
# COMPACT_ATOMS: atom_id res chain seq x y z
N MET A 1 37.27 1.48 53.78
CA MET A 1 37.84 0.12 53.71
C MET A 1 36.75 -0.83 54.18
N CYS A 2 36.16 -1.73 53.41
CA CYS A 2 36.46 -2.27 52.08
C CYS A 2 35.86 -1.47 50.92
N ALA A 3 36.51 -1.52 49.76
CA ALA A 3 36.07 -0.88 48.52
C ALA A 3 35.26 -1.83 47.61
N ASP A 4 35.26 -3.14 47.91
CA ASP A 4 34.51 -4.17 47.19
C ASP A 4 33.88 -5.12 48.21
N THR A 5 32.56 -5.35 48.08
CA THR A 5 31.81 -6.31 48.89
C THR A 5 31.39 -7.47 47.99
N SER A 6 31.65 -8.71 48.43
CA SER A 6 31.19 -9.92 47.73
C SER A 6 30.21 -10.68 48.61
N VAL A 7 29.07 -11.04 48.04
CA VAL A 7 28.02 -11.84 48.68
C VAL A 7 27.77 -13.07 47.81
N THR A 8 27.73 -14.25 48.42
CA THR A 8 27.43 -15.51 47.73
C THR A 8 26.36 -16.28 48.49
N VAL A 9 25.32 -16.72 47.77
CA VAL A 9 24.24 -17.57 48.29
C VAL A 9 24.32 -18.93 47.59
N ASP A 10 24.84 -19.95 48.29
CA ASP A 10 24.95 -21.33 47.76
C ASP A 10 23.86 -22.29 48.29
N GLY A 11 23.03 -21.82 49.23
CA GLY A 11 21.98 -22.60 49.90
C GLY A 11 20.61 -21.92 49.77
N THR A 12 19.69 -22.22 50.70
CA THR A 12 18.34 -21.64 50.68
C THR A 12 18.22 -20.50 51.70
N LEU A 13 17.87 -19.31 51.22
CA LEU A 13 17.44 -18.15 52.00
C LEU A 13 15.93 -17.97 51.78
N ASN A 14 15.12 -18.47 52.71
CA ASN A 14 13.66 -18.30 52.67
C ASN A 14 13.23 -17.38 53.81
N VAL A 15 12.64 -16.25 53.47
CA VAL A 15 12.05 -15.32 54.45
C VAL A 15 10.53 -15.35 54.29
N THR A 16 9.84 -15.40 55.42
CA THR A 16 8.38 -15.33 55.48
C THR A 16 8.00 -14.21 56.44
N ASN A 17 7.03 -13.38 56.07
CA ASN A 17 6.58 -12.22 56.85
C ASN A 17 7.59 -11.06 56.96
N ASN A 18 8.45 -10.88 55.96
CA ASN A 18 9.25 -9.65 55.82
C ASN A 18 9.06 -9.09 54.42
N SER A 19 9.33 -7.81 54.22
CA SER A 19 9.21 -7.19 52.90
C SER A 19 10.38 -7.46 51.96
N ILE A 20 11.46 -8.04 52.50
CA ILE A 20 12.73 -8.27 51.80
C ILE A 20 13.39 -9.54 52.34
N ALA A 21 13.81 -10.45 51.44
CA ALA A 21 14.62 -11.62 51.81
C ALA A 21 16.12 -11.31 51.89
N LEU A 22 16.68 -10.63 50.88
CA LEU A 22 18.06 -10.15 50.88
C LEU A 22 18.12 -8.65 50.61
N GLU A 23 18.48 -7.88 51.64
CA GLU A 23 18.70 -6.44 51.55
C GLU A 23 20.20 -6.13 51.55
N ILE A 24 20.68 -5.38 50.55
CA ILE A 24 22.05 -4.89 50.50
C ILE A 24 22.02 -3.39 50.24
N SER A 25 22.63 -2.62 51.13
CA SER A 25 22.68 -1.15 51.01
C SER A 25 24.09 -0.63 51.27
N GLY A 26 24.52 0.33 50.46
CA GLY A 26 25.65 1.20 50.78
C GLY A 26 26.59 1.53 49.61
N PRO A 27 27.40 2.59 49.74
CA PRO A 27 28.16 3.21 48.65
C PRO A 27 29.46 2.45 48.35
N TYR A 28 29.35 1.18 47.96
CA TYR A 28 30.46 0.34 47.57
C TYR A 28 30.14 -0.45 46.31
N SER A 29 31.19 -0.95 45.66
CA SER A 29 31.09 -1.94 44.60
C SER A 29 30.61 -3.28 45.18
N LEU A 30 29.65 -3.92 44.53
CA LEU A 30 29.01 -5.16 44.95
C LEU A 30 29.13 -6.23 43.86
N THR A 31 29.69 -7.38 44.22
CA THR A 31 29.54 -8.62 43.46
C THR A 31 28.61 -9.57 44.22
N LEU A 32 27.45 -9.89 43.65
CA LEU A 32 26.46 -10.81 44.24
C LEU A 32 26.32 -12.04 43.36
N THR A 33 26.55 -13.23 43.91
CA THR A 33 26.32 -14.51 43.21
C THR A 33 25.27 -15.33 43.95
N ASN A 34 24.16 -15.67 43.29
CA ASN A 34 23.19 -16.65 43.80
C ASN A 34 23.32 -17.96 43.02
N ASN A 35 23.79 -19.03 43.68
CA ASN A 35 23.79 -20.40 43.17
C ASN A 35 22.70 -21.27 43.82
N GLY A 36 22.01 -20.75 44.84
CA GLY A 36 21.00 -21.45 45.63
C GLY A 36 19.59 -20.90 45.40
N THR A 37 18.79 -20.84 46.46
CA THR A 37 17.42 -20.31 46.40
C THR A 37 17.30 -19.07 47.29
N VAL A 38 16.79 -17.97 46.74
CA VAL A 38 16.37 -16.79 47.52
C VAL A 38 14.86 -16.63 47.38
N SER A 39 14.12 -16.67 48.47
CA SER A 39 12.67 -16.54 48.45
C SER A 39 12.16 -15.58 49.50
N ASP A 40 11.23 -14.73 49.08
CA ASP A 40 10.41 -13.90 49.96
C ASP A 40 8.93 -14.19 49.75
N ASN A 41 8.20 -14.34 50.85
CA ASN A 41 6.75 -14.52 50.84
C ASN A 41 6.10 -13.65 51.91
N TYR A 42 5.41 -12.60 51.47
CA TYR A 42 4.76 -11.66 52.37
C TYR A 42 3.50 -11.02 51.80
N TYR A 43 2.46 -10.95 52.63
CA TYR A 43 1.14 -10.48 52.23
C TYR A 43 1.12 -9.04 51.69
N TRP A 44 1.91 -8.11 52.25
CA TRP A 44 1.92 -6.72 51.77
C TRP A 44 2.84 -6.53 50.58
N GLY A 45 4.13 -6.85 50.66
CA GLY A 45 4.99 -6.76 49.48
C GLY A 45 6.28 -7.56 49.65
N ALA A 46 6.79 -8.18 48.59
CA ALA A 46 7.89 -9.13 48.70
C ALA A 46 9.01 -8.81 47.70
N ASN A 47 10.23 -8.59 48.21
CA ASN A 47 11.43 -8.42 47.39
C ASN A 47 12.40 -9.55 47.70
N ALA A 48 12.63 -10.45 46.75
CA ALA A 48 13.59 -11.52 46.99
C ALA A 48 15.02 -10.95 47.12
N ILE A 49 15.42 -10.05 46.21
CA ILE A 49 16.67 -9.30 46.30
C ILE A 49 16.37 -7.80 46.14
N PHE A 50 16.74 -7.01 47.14
CA PHE A 50 16.60 -5.55 47.15
C PHE A 50 17.96 -4.89 47.39
N ILE A 51 18.40 -4.06 46.45
CA ILE A 51 19.73 -3.42 46.48
C ILE A 51 19.56 -1.90 46.41
N THR A 52 20.21 -1.16 47.31
CA THR A 52 20.21 0.31 47.29
C THR A 52 21.60 0.94 47.39
N ASP A 53 21.79 2.05 46.68
CA ASP A 53 22.94 2.97 46.80
C ASP A 53 24.35 2.36 46.62
N VAL A 54 24.46 1.28 45.83
CA VAL A 54 25.77 0.72 45.42
C VAL A 54 26.40 1.55 44.30
N THR A 55 27.74 1.54 44.17
CA THR A 55 28.47 2.35 43.16
C THR A 55 28.94 1.53 41.95
N GLY A 56 28.70 0.22 41.97
CA GLY A 56 28.97 -0.72 40.88
C GLY A 56 28.35 -2.07 41.22
N LEU A 57 27.44 -2.59 40.38
CA LEU A 57 26.80 -3.89 40.61
C LEU A 57 27.23 -4.90 39.56
N ASN A 58 27.68 -6.06 40.03
CA ASN A 58 27.76 -7.29 39.23
C ASN A 58 26.98 -8.40 39.94
N LEU A 59 25.76 -8.64 39.48
CA LEU A 59 24.87 -9.70 39.99
C LEU A 59 24.87 -10.87 39.01
N THR A 60 25.13 -12.07 39.51
CA THR A 60 24.95 -13.32 38.76
C THR A 60 23.96 -14.24 39.50
N ASN A 61 22.81 -14.53 38.88
CA ASN A 61 21.87 -15.53 39.36
C ASN A 61 21.97 -16.82 38.53
N ASN A 62 22.46 -17.88 39.14
CA ASN A 62 22.50 -19.24 38.59
C ASN A 62 21.45 -20.16 39.24
N GLY A 63 20.83 -19.71 40.33
CA GLY A 63 19.85 -20.46 41.12
C GLY A 63 18.43 -19.93 40.97
N ASP A 64 17.59 -20.19 41.98
CA ASP A 64 16.18 -19.83 41.98
C ASP A 64 15.92 -18.57 42.82
N ILE A 65 15.11 -17.65 42.29
CA ILE A 65 14.62 -16.46 42.98
C ILE A 65 13.09 -16.49 42.95
N ASN A 66 12.45 -16.47 44.12
CA ASN A 66 11.00 -16.57 44.24
C ASN A 66 10.43 -15.44 45.10
N ALA A 67 9.64 -14.55 44.51
CA ALA A 67 8.96 -13.48 45.25
C ALA A 67 7.45 -13.65 45.13
N THR A 68 6.75 -13.79 46.27
CA THR A 68 5.30 -13.93 46.28
C THR A 68 4.68 -12.94 47.26
N ALA A 69 3.77 -12.10 46.79
CA ALA A 69 3.08 -11.14 47.62
C ALA A 69 1.57 -11.06 47.36
N GLY A 70 0.87 -10.35 48.25
CA GLY A 70 -0.45 -9.83 47.95
C GLY A 70 -0.33 -8.58 47.08
N GLU A 71 0.37 -7.54 47.55
CA GLU A 71 0.62 -6.29 46.81
C GLU A 71 1.97 -6.38 46.06
N ASP A 72 2.77 -5.31 46.00
CA ASP A 72 3.94 -5.20 45.13
C ASP A 72 5.01 -6.27 45.39
N SER A 73 5.54 -6.85 44.31
CA SER A 73 6.61 -7.85 44.40
C SER A 73 7.70 -7.66 43.35
N ALA A 74 8.93 -8.00 43.72
CA ALA A 74 10.05 -8.06 42.78
C ALA A 74 10.98 -9.24 43.04
N GLY A 75 11.42 -9.88 41.96
CA GLY A 75 12.50 -10.87 42.01
C GLY A 75 13.83 -10.18 42.36
N ILE A 76 14.24 -9.26 41.49
CA ILE A 76 15.41 -8.40 41.71
C ILE A 76 14.97 -6.94 41.55
N ARG A 77 15.22 -6.12 42.57
CA ARG A 77 14.97 -4.68 42.55
C ARG A 77 16.20 -3.92 42.97
N LEU A 78 16.63 -3.00 42.12
CA LEU A 78 17.79 -2.14 42.34
C LEU A 78 17.37 -0.67 42.31
N TYR A 79 17.76 0.10 43.31
CA TYR A 79 17.69 1.57 43.29
C TYR A 79 19.06 2.17 43.61
N SER A 80 19.71 2.78 42.63
CA SER A 80 20.92 3.57 42.87
C SER A 80 20.57 5.05 42.89
N SER A 81 21.11 5.82 43.83
CA SER A 81 21.12 7.29 43.76
C SER A 81 22.38 7.86 43.09
N ASP A 82 23.40 7.02 42.86
CA ASP A 82 24.64 7.42 42.22
C ASP A 82 24.51 7.39 40.70
N LEU A 83 24.74 8.55 40.09
CA LEU A 83 24.75 8.76 38.64
C LEU A 83 25.85 7.96 37.94
N ASN A 84 26.96 7.65 38.61
CA ASN A 84 28.10 6.96 38.00
C ASN A 84 28.11 5.45 38.20
N ASN A 85 26.98 4.87 38.61
CA ASN A 85 26.90 3.45 38.92
C ASN A 85 26.63 2.65 37.64
N SER A 86 27.49 1.69 37.31
CA SER A 86 27.20 0.69 36.27
C SER A 86 26.62 -0.58 36.89
N SER A 87 25.50 -1.05 36.36
CA SER A 87 24.78 -2.22 36.87
C SER A 87 24.72 -3.33 35.83
N ILE A 88 25.34 -4.47 36.14
CA ILE A 88 25.33 -5.68 35.32
C ILE A 88 24.58 -6.77 36.08
N ILE A 89 23.52 -7.29 35.47
CA ILE A 89 22.71 -8.38 36.03
C ILE A 89 22.68 -9.53 35.01
N ASN A 90 23.21 -10.68 35.38
CA ASN A 90 23.19 -11.90 34.58
C ASN A 90 22.28 -12.93 35.24
N ASN A 91 21.18 -13.31 34.60
CA ASN A 91 20.29 -14.37 35.05
C ASN A 91 20.41 -15.60 34.16
N SER A 92 21.03 -16.68 34.65
CA SER A 92 21.01 -18.01 34.02
C SER A 92 20.10 -19.00 34.73
N GLY A 93 19.64 -18.66 35.94
CA GLY A 93 18.71 -19.45 36.74
C GLY A 93 17.23 -19.08 36.53
N THR A 94 16.39 -19.40 37.52
CA THR A 94 14.95 -19.14 37.48
C THR A 94 14.59 -17.94 38.34
N ILE A 95 13.72 -17.05 37.84
CA ILE A 95 13.07 -16.00 38.63
C ILE A 95 11.56 -16.18 38.50
N THR A 96 10.85 -16.33 39.61
CA THR A 96 9.39 -16.42 39.66
C THR A 96 8.83 -15.34 40.57
N VAL A 97 7.91 -14.53 40.05
CA VAL A 97 7.27 -13.43 40.78
C VAL A 97 5.76 -13.55 40.66
N THR A 98 5.05 -13.47 41.79
CA THR A 98 3.59 -13.59 41.82
C THR A 98 2.95 -12.59 42.78
N THR A 99 1.93 -11.86 42.32
CA THR A 99 1.08 -11.01 43.15
C THR A 99 -0.39 -11.45 43.08
N ASN A 100 -1.16 -11.21 44.15
CA ASN A 100 -2.50 -11.79 44.33
C ASN A 100 -3.58 -10.82 44.83
N ASN A 101 -3.30 -9.53 44.96
CA ASN A 101 -4.25 -8.51 45.39
C ASN A 101 -4.42 -7.39 44.35
N TYR A 102 -5.48 -6.62 44.53
CA TYR A 102 -5.80 -5.39 43.83
C TYR A 102 -4.63 -4.39 43.74
N TYR A 103 -4.46 -3.74 42.58
CA TYR A 103 -3.50 -2.65 42.35
C TYR A 103 -2.03 -3.01 42.64
N ALA A 104 -1.66 -4.28 42.45
CA ALA A 104 -0.31 -4.78 42.75
C ALA A 104 0.59 -4.78 41.51
N ASP A 105 1.84 -4.35 41.66
CA ASP A 105 2.85 -4.48 40.62
C ASP A 105 3.80 -5.67 40.86
N ALA A 106 4.02 -6.50 39.85
CA ALA A 106 4.99 -7.59 39.86
C ALA A 106 6.14 -7.32 38.89
N TYR A 107 7.39 -7.34 39.38
CA TYR A 107 8.60 -7.11 38.57
C TYR A 107 9.54 -8.32 38.59
N GLY A 108 9.88 -8.90 37.45
CA GLY A 108 10.92 -9.93 37.38
C GLY A 108 12.28 -9.35 37.78
N ILE A 109 12.78 -8.43 36.96
CA ILE A 109 13.96 -7.62 37.25
C ILE A 109 13.63 -6.15 36.98
N VAL A 110 13.90 -5.28 37.94
CA VAL A 110 13.75 -3.83 37.77
C VAL A 110 14.97 -3.10 38.30
N THR A 111 15.52 -2.20 37.49
CA THR A 111 16.59 -1.27 37.87
C THR A 111 16.06 0.17 37.80
N GLY A 112 16.26 0.91 38.89
CA GLY A 112 15.84 2.29 39.06
C GLY A 112 16.78 3.29 38.39
N SER A 113 16.19 4.41 37.98
CA SER A 113 16.65 5.38 36.99
C SER A 113 17.80 6.30 37.42
N LEU A 114 19.00 5.82 37.75
CA LEU A 114 20.18 6.71 37.87
C LEU A 114 21.52 6.07 37.49
N SER A 115 21.61 4.82 37.04
CA SER A 115 22.89 4.24 36.61
C SER A 115 23.34 4.77 35.25
N ASP A 116 24.62 5.13 35.10
CA ASP A 116 25.30 5.43 33.83
C ASP A 116 25.01 4.32 32.80
N ASN A 117 25.47 3.09 33.07
CA ASN A 117 25.23 1.93 32.21
C ASN A 117 24.45 0.84 32.93
N ALA A 118 23.27 0.49 32.41
CA ALA A 118 22.48 -0.63 32.90
C ALA A 118 22.44 -1.75 31.86
N SER A 119 22.95 -2.92 32.21
CA SER A 119 22.99 -4.10 31.35
C SER A 119 22.36 -5.30 32.05
N ILE A 120 21.34 -5.88 31.44
CA ILE A 120 20.65 -7.07 31.93
C ILE A 120 20.74 -8.15 30.86
N VAL A 121 21.27 -9.32 31.23
CA VAL A 121 21.31 -10.50 30.36
C VAL A 121 20.50 -11.62 31.01
N ASN A 122 19.44 -12.07 30.35
CA ASN A 122 18.67 -13.25 30.76
C ASN A 122 18.97 -14.41 29.81
N SER A 123 19.62 -15.46 30.29
CA SER A 123 19.75 -16.77 29.62
C SER A 123 18.95 -17.87 30.30
N GLY A 124 18.36 -17.58 31.45
CA GLY A 124 17.50 -18.49 32.22
C GLY A 124 16.01 -18.29 31.94
N THR A 125 15.18 -18.58 32.94
CA THR A 125 13.72 -18.39 32.86
C THR A 125 13.26 -17.31 33.82
N ILE A 126 12.44 -16.38 33.34
CA ILE A 126 11.74 -15.39 34.17
C ILE A 126 10.24 -15.58 33.98
N THR A 127 9.49 -15.76 35.06
CA THR A 127 8.03 -15.85 35.06
C THR A 127 7.44 -14.83 36.03
N VAL A 128 6.56 -13.97 35.53
CA VAL A 128 5.89 -12.91 36.30
C VAL A 128 4.40 -13.05 36.12
N THR A 129 3.65 -13.13 37.22
CA THR A 129 2.19 -13.35 37.18
C THR A 129 1.46 -12.46 38.17
N THR A 130 0.37 -11.82 37.72
CA THR A 130 -0.59 -11.14 38.60
C THR A 130 -1.99 -11.74 38.44
N ASN A 131 -2.75 -11.82 39.53
CA ASN A 131 -3.99 -12.60 39.58
C ASN A 131 -5.27 -11.82 39.96
N ASP A 132 -5.17 -10.54 40.31
CA ASP A 132 -6.31 -9.78 40.85
C ASP A 132 -6.45 -8.40 40.18
N TYR A 133 -7.58 -7.75 40.38
CA TYR A 133 -8.03 -6.58 39.63
C TYR A 133 -7.01 -5.42 39.61
N ASP A 134 -6.77 -4.87 38.42
CA ASP A 134 -5.87 -3.76 38.13
C ASP A 134 -4.41 -4.00 38.60
N ALA A 135 -3.97 -5.27 38.58
CA ALA A 135 -2.59 -5.65 38.89
C ALA A 135 -1.75 -5.80 37.62
N HIS A 136 -0.52 -5.29 37.64
CA HIS A 136 0.34 -5.18 36.46
C HIS A 136 1.59 -6.06 36.57
N ALA A 137 1.97 -6.70 35.46
CA ALA A 137 3.12 -7.59 35.37
C ALA A 137 4.22 -6.98 34.48
N TYR A 138 5.45 -6.97 34.96
CA TYR A 138 6.63 -6.44 34.26
C TYR A 138 7.76 -7.47 34.28
N GLY A 139 8.23 -7.90 33.10
CA GLY A 139 9.31 -8.88 32.99
C GLY A 139 10.67 -8.31 33.38
N ILE A 140 11.26 -7.54 32.48
CA ILE A 140 12.55 -6.87 32.68
C ILE A 140 12.40 -5.39 32.38
N VAL A 141 12.73 -4.53 33.34
CA VAL A 141 12.66 -3.08 33.21
C VAL A 141 14.00 -2.46 33.59
N THR A 142 14.54 -1.63 32.70
CA THR A 142 15.77 -0.87 32.96
C THR A 142 15.68 0.57 32.45
N GLY A 143 16.35 1.48 33.15
CA GLY A 143 16.45 2.89 32.76
C GLY A 143 17.85 3.47 32.99
N SER A 144 18.30 4.36 32.11
CA SER A 144 19.53 5.18 32.29
C SER A 144 19.24 6.68 32.08
N LEU A 145 19.97 7.54 32.79
CA LEU A 145 19.89 9.01 32.58
C LEU A 145 21.03 9.56 31.71
N SER A 146 22.21 8.96 31.75
CA SER A 146 23.43 9.54 31.16
C SER A 146 23.99 8.71 30.01
N ASP A 147 23.99 7.38 30.13
CA ASP A 147 24.48 6.48 29.08
C ASP A 147 23.42 5.44 28.66
N ASN A 148 23.84 4.20 28.42
CA ASN A 148 23.07 3.21 27.71
C ASN A 148 22.24 2.31 28.63
N ALA A 149 21.05 1.97 28.16
CA ALA A 149 20.17 0.96 28.73
C ALA A 149 20.14 -0.25 27.80
N SER A 150 20.70 -1.39 28.23
CA SER A 150 20.83 -2.59 27.40
C SER A 150 20.17 -3.80 28.05
N ILE A 151 19.32 -4.50 27.30
CA ILE A 151 18.73 -5.78 27.71
C ILE A 151 18.97 -6.82 26.62
N VAL A 152 19.45 -8.00 27.01
CA VAL A 152 19.58 -9.17 26.13
C VAL A 152 18.81 -10.34 26.74
N ASN A 153 17.79 -10.84 26.04
CA ASN A 153 17.06 -12.05 26.40
C ASN A 153 17.45 -13.19 25.47
N ASN A 154 18.26 -14.13 25.97
CA ASN A 154 18.62 -15.39 25.32
C ASN A 154 17.81 -16.58 25.86
N GLY A 155 17.02 -16.35 26.92
CA GLY A 155 16.26 -17.37 27.64
C GLY A 155 14.76 -17.24 27.40
N THR A 156 13.98 -17.74 28.37
CA THR A 156 12.51 -17.67 28.32
C THR A 156 11.99 -16.57 29.24
N LEU A 157 11.08 -15.74 28.73
CA LEU A 157 10.37 -14.73 29.50
C LEU A 157 8.85 -14.93 29.37
N ASN A 158 8.18 -15.21 30.49
CA ASN A 158 6.73 -15.34 30.57
C ASN A 158 6.16 -14.25 31.49
N VAL A 159 5.33 -13.35 30.96
CA VAL A 159 4.71 -12.26 31.72
C VAL A 159 3.20 -12.32 31.52
N SER A 160 2.45 -12.51 32.60
CA SER A 160 1.00 -12.73 32.53
C SER A 160 0.24 -11.89 33.56
N SER A 161 -0.80 -11.19 33.12
CA SER A 161 -1.81 -10.53 33.95
C SER A 161 -3.23 -10.91 33.51
N GLU A 162 -3.40 -12.11 32.96
CA GLU A 162 -4.67 -12.57 32.37
C GLU A 162 -5.80 -12.74 33.39
N ALA A 163 -5.45 -13.13 34.62
CA ALA A 163 -6.40 -13.28 35.71
C ALA A 163 -6.72 -11.93 36.40
N ALA A 164 -5.92 -10.89 36.13
CA ALA A 164 -6.11 -9.54 36.63
C ALA A 164 -7.03 -8.75 35.70
N ILE A 165 -8.29 -8.56 36.07
CA ILE A 165 -9.23 -7.70 35.30
C ILE A 165 -8.64 -6.28 35.21
N TYR A 166 -8.53 -5.70 34.02
CA TYR A 166 -7.80 -4.44 33.77
C TYR A 166 -6.28 -4.50 33.97
N GLY A 167 -5.73 -5.70 34.16
CA GLY A 167 -4.30 -5.94 34.31
C GLY A 167 -3.55 -5.69 33.01
N ASN A 168 -2.33 -5.16 33.15
CA ASN A 168 -1.43 -4.85 32.04
C ASN A 168 -0.20 -5.77 32.14
N ALA A 169 0.43 -6.09 31.02
CA ALA A 169 1.66 -6.85 30.98
C ALA A 169 2.69 -6.19 30.06
N SER A 170 3.93 -6.08 30.53
CA SER A 170 5.07 -5.62 29.74
C SER A 170 6.20 -6.64 29.81
N GLY A 171 6.67 -7.13 28.66
CA GLY A 171 7.78 -8.08 28.58
C GLY A 171 9.09 -7.42 28.95
N ILE A 172 9.66 -6.66 28.02
CA ILE A 172 10.93 -5.95 28.20
C ILE A 172 10.73 -4.46 27.98
N THR A 173 11.30 -3.64 28.88
CA THR A 173 11.33 -2.19 28.72
C THR A 173 12.74 -1.65 29.00
N ALA A 174 13.31 -0.95 28.03
CA ALA A 174 14.57 -0.21 28.17
C ALA A 174 14.35 1.27 27.86
N SER A 175 14.78 2.16 28.74
CA SER A 175 14.71 3.60 28.49
C SER A 175 16.02 4.32 28.81
N SER A 176 16.34 5.34 28.04
CA SER A 176 17.50 6.20 28.28
C SER A 176 17.17 7.67 28.02
N LEU A 177 17.79 8.58 28.75
CA LEU A 177 17.63 10.02 28.49
C LEU A 177 18.64 10.51 27.44
N SER A 178 19.94 10.27 27.64
CA SER A 178 21.02 10.78 26.76
C SER A 178 22.00 9.72 26.27
N GLY A 179 21.58 8.46 26.23
CA GLY A 179 22.32 7.37 25.60
C GLY A 179 21.39 6.45 24.84
N ASP A 180 21.89 5.33 24.33
CA ASP A 180 21.09 4.40 23.54
C ASP A 180 20.24 3.49 24.44
N ALA A 181 19.02 3.18 23.99
CA ALA A 181 18.21 2.09 24.53
C ALA A 181 18.30 0.91 23.56
N SER A 182 18.91 -0.19 23.97
CA SER A 182 19.15 -1.36 23.12
C SER A 182 18.54 -2.62 23.71
N ILE A 183 17.70 -3.31 22.93
CA ILE A 183 17.09 -4.57 23.32
C ILE A 183 17.38 -5.63 22.25
N VAL A 184 17.89 -6.79 22.67
CA VAL A 184 18.06 -7.97 21.82
C VAL A 184 17.25 -9.11 22.42
N ASN A 185 16.33 -9.67 21.63
CA ASN A 185 15.56 -10.86 22.00
C ASN A 185 15.97 -12.05 21.11
N ASP A 186 16.88 -12.86 21.60
CA ASP A 186 17.34 -14.11 20.98
C ASP A 186 16.68 -15.36 21.59
N GLY A 187 15.73 -15.17 22.51
CA GLY A 187 14.98 -16.26 23.16
C GLY A 187 13.47 -16.03 23.12
N THR A 188 12.71 -17.01 23.59
CA THR A 188 11.24 -16.98 23.53
C THR A 188 10.64 -16.04 24.57
N MET A 189 9.70 -15.19 24.13
CA MET A 189 8.92 -14.30 24.99
C MET A 189 7.42 -14.53 24.82
N ASN A 190 6.71 -14.64 25.95
CA ASN A 190 5.25 -14.71 26.00
C ASN A 190 4.73 -13.62 26.94
N VAL A 191 3.94 -12.69 26.41
CA VAL A 191 3.32 -11.60 27.15
C VAL A 191 1.81 -11.66 26.97
N ALA A 192 1.07 -11.81 28.06
CA ALA A 192 -0.38 -11.90 28.02
C ALA A 192 -1.02 -11.02 29.09
N ALA A 193 -2.06 -10.28 28.72
CA ALA A 193 -2.78 -9.40 29.64
C ALA A 193 -4.29 -9.46 29.39
N ASP A 194 -5.06 -9.23 30.44
CA ASP A 194 -6.49 -9.00 30.29
C ASP A 194 -6.76 -7.71 29.49
N TYR A 195 -6.02 -6.63 29.73
CA TYR A 195 -6.29 -5.31 29.17
C TYR A 195 -5.25 -4.83 28.15
N HIS A 196 -4.05 -4.43 28.57
CA HIS A 196 -2.97 -3.99 27.65
C HIS A 196 -1.73 -4.89 27.73
N ALA A 197 -1.21 -5.29 26.57
CA ALA A 197 0.01 -6.09 26.48
C ALA A 197 1.05 -5.40 25.59
N ASN A 198 2.27 -5.24 26.09
CA ASN A 198 3.42 -4.76 25.32
C ASN A 198 4.55 -5.79 25.39
N GLY A 199 5.01 -6.29 24.25
CA GLY A 199 6.11 -7.24 24.19
C GLY A 199 7.44 -6.59 24.56
N ILE A 200 7.97 -5.79 23.62
CA ILE A 200 9.24 -5.09 23.75
C ILE A 200 9.01 -3.58 23.59
N ASN A 201 9.52 -2.79 24.53
CA ASN A 201 9.43 -1.33 24.50
C ASN A 201 10.81 -0.69 24.68
N ALA A 202 11.26 0.12 23.71
CA ALA A 202 12.46 0.95 23.87
C ALA A 202 12.12 2.43 23.69
N GLY A 203 12.73 3.29 24.51
CA GLY A 203 12.50 4.73 24.39
C GLY A 203 13.71 5.57 24.76
N THR A 204 13.97 6.61 23.98
CA THR A 204 15.06 7.55 24.20
C THR A 204 14.56 8.99 24.10
N LEU A 205 15.22 9.93 24.80
CA LEU A 205 14.97 11.36 24.59
C LEU A 205 15.84 11.92 23.46
N LEU A 206 17.14 11.58 23.40
CA LEU A 206 18.11 12.24 22.51
C LEU A 206 18.86 11.32 21.52
N ASP A 207 18.98 10.02 21.82
CA ASP A 207 19.83 9.08 21.06
C ASP A 207 19.01 7.91 20.49
N THR A 208 19.64 6.78 20.11
CA THR A 208 18.97 5.76 19.32
C THR A 208 18.24 4.72 20.19
N ALA A 209 16.99 4.43 19.83
CA ALA A 209 16.27 3.25 20.33
C ALA A 209 16.45 2.10 19.31
N SER A 210 17.16 1.04 19.71
CA SER A 210 17.46 -0.13 18.87
C SER A 210 16.82 -1.40 19.43
N ILE A 211 16.14 -2.15 18.56
CA ILE A 211 15.52 -3.44 18.92
C ILE A 211 15.84 -4.47 17.86
N ILE A 212 16.35 -5.63 18.28
CA ILE A 212 16.54 -6.81 17.42
C ILE A 212 15.74 -7.97 18.02
N ASN A 213 14.79 -8.50 17.25
CA ASN A 213 14.10 -9.74 17.56
C ASN A 213 14.63 -10.86 16.67
N SER A 214 15.19 -11.91 17.27
CA SER A 214 15.79 -13.06 16.58
C SER A 214 15.08 -14.39 16.83
N ASP A 215 14.08 -14.39 17.72
CA ASP A 215 13.27 -15.58 18.06
C ASP A 215 11.79 -15.16 18.20
N THR A 216 11.03 -15.91 18.97
CA THR A 216 9.58 -15.84 19.06
C THR A 216 9.15 -14.82 20.11
N LEU A 217 8.26 -13.93 19.71
CA LEU A 217 7.59 -12.95 20.55
C LEU A 217 6.06 -13.12 20.41
N ASN A 218 5.42 -13.67 21.44
CA ASN A 218 3.97 -13.81 21.50
C ASN A 218 3.39 -12.72 22.42
N VAL A 219 2.46 -11.91 21.91
CA VAL A 219 1.78 -10.86 22.69
C VAL A 219 0.27 -10.98 22.53
N THR A 220 -0.45 -11.07 23.66
CA THR A 220 -1.92 -11.20 23.66
C THR A 220 -2.59 -10.24 24.64
N ALA A 221 -3.59 -9.49 24.16
CA ALA A 221 -4.47 -8.65 24.99
C ALA A 221 -5.94 -9.04 24.80
N PHE A 222 -6.62 -9.45 25.87
CA PHE A 222 -7.99 -9.99 25.77
C PHE A 222 -9.09 -8.94 25.64
N ARG A 223 -8.87 -7.69 26.09
CA ARG A 223 -9.90 -6.65 26.12
C ARG A 223 -9.54 -5.34 25.42
N SER A 224 -8.27 -5.02 25.23
CA SER A 224 -7.86 -3.78 24.55
C SER A 224 -6.72 -4.04 23.57
N TYR A 225 -5.72 -3.17 23.52
CA TYR A 225 -4.65 -3.19 22.52
C TYR A 225 -3.44 -4.06 22.91
N ALA A 226 -2.75 -4.57 21.90
CA ALA A 226 -1.47 -5.26 22.03
C ALA A 226 -0.43 -4.71 21.05
N ASN A 227 0.80 -4.51 21.53
CA ASN A 227 1.95 -4.15 20.70
C ASN A 227 3.03 -5.23 20.84
N GLY A 228 3.49 -5.79 19.73
CA GLY A 228 4.67 -6.67 19.70
C GLY A 228 5.90 -5.88 20.10
N ILE A 229 6.33 -4.99 19.21
CA ILE A 229 7.45 -4.06 19.44
C ILE A 229 6.93 -2.62 19.37
N LEU A 230 7.31 -1.81 20.37
CA LEU A 230 6.98 -0.39 20.44
C LEU A 230 8.25 0.44 20.67
N VAL A 231 8.43 1.50 19.89
CA VAL A 231 9.47 2.50 20.13
C VAL A 231 8.87 3.90 20.14
N ASN A 232 9.15 4.65 21.21
CA ASN A 232 8.76 6.04 21.34
C ASN A 232 9.99 6.91 21.61
N THR A 233 10.28 7.86 20.74
CA THR A 233 11.42 8.79 20.90
C THR A 233 11.01 10.24 20.62
N LEU A 234 11.61 11.18 21.35
CA LEU A 234 11.35 12.61 21.14
C LEU A 234 12.33 13.23 20.14
N SER A 235 13.64 13.05 20.34
CA SER A 235 14.68 13.60 19.44
C SER A 235 15.69 12.56 18.97
N GLY A 236 15.39 11.28 19.21
CA GLY A 236 16.21 10.12 18.89
C GLY A 236 15.70 9.34 17.68
N SER A 237 16.59 8.66 16.95
CA SER A 237 16.18 7.77 15.86
C SER A 237 15.75 6.39 16.38
N SER A 238 14.96 5.65 15.59
CA SER A 238 14.64 4.24 15.86
C SER A 238 15.29 3.33 14.82
N SER A 239 15.69 2.15 15.26
CA SER A 239 16.15 1.06 14.39
C SER A 239 15.62 -0.27 14.92
N ILE A 240 14.68 -0.87 14.19
CA ILE A 240 14.05 -2.13 14.58
C ILE A 240 14.30 -3.18 13.50
N GLN A 241 14.73 -4.38 13.92
CA GLN A 241 14.89 -5.54 13.05
C GLN A 241 14.18 -6.77 13.61
N ASN A 242 13.30 -7.39 12.82
CA ASN A 242 12.83 -8.75 13.02
C ASN A 242 13.60 -9.67 12.06
N THR A 243 14.50 -10.51 12.57
CA THR A 243 15.42 -11.30 11.71
C THR A 243 14.71 -12.50 11.06
N ALA A 244 15.38 -13.14 10.09
CA ALA A 244 14.77 -14.18 9.25
C ALA A 244 14.16 -15.39 9.97
N ASN A 245 14.65 -15.74 11.17
CA ASN A 245 14.11 -16.86 11.95
C ASN A 245 13.16 -16.41 13.05
N ALA A 246 12.91 -15.11 13.16
CA ALA A 246 12.13 -14.52 14.23
C ALA A 246 10.65 -14.48 13.86
N THR A 247 9.80 -14.63 14.88
CA THR A 247 8.35 -14.57 14.72
C THR A 247 7.78 -13.59 15.73
N ILE A 248 6.93 -12.68 15.27
CA ILE A 248 6.16 -11.77 16.11
C ILE A 248 4.68 -12.12 15.91
N ASP A 249 4.06 -12.68 16.94
CA ASP A 249 2.64 -13.04 16.94
C ASP A 249 1.89 -12.12 17.91
N VAL A 250 0.99 -11.28 17.39
CA VAL A 250 0.23 -10.30 18.17
C VAL A 250 -1.27 -10.53 17.99
N THR A 251 -1.97 -10.74 19.10
CA THR A 251 -3.43 -10.84 19.11
C THR A 251 -4.03 -9.83 20.09
N ALA A 252 -5.01 -9.06 19.64
CA ALA A 252 -5.74 -8.11 20.48
C ALA A 252 -7.24 -8.14 20.17
N ARG A 253 -8.06 -7.77 21.16
CA ARG A 253 -9.48 -7.51 20.88
C ARG A 253 -9.66 -6.20 20.13
N GLU A 254 -9.01 -5.13 20.62
CA GLU A 254 -8.98 -3.84 19.94
C GLU A 254 -7.75 -3.78 19.03
N THR A 255 -7.01 -2.68 19.01
CA THR A 255 -5.89 -2.51 18.07
C THR A 255 -4.75 -3.48 18.34
N ALA A 256 -4.35 -4.25 17.32
CA ALA A 256 -3.16 -5.11 17.37
C ALA A 256 -2.07 -4.52 16.46
N THR A 257 -0.83 -4.40 16.96
CA THR A 257 0.30 -3.92 16.15
C THR A 257 1.52 -4.83 16.31
N GLY A 258 2.07 -5.32 15.20
CA GLY A 258 3.30 -6.11 15.18
C GLY A 258 4.50 -5.27 15.60
N ILE A 259 4.85 -4.27 14.80
CA ILE A 259 5.93 -3.31 15.09
C ILE A 259 5.40 -1.88 14.95
N LYS A 260 5.65 -1.05 15.96
CA LYS A 260 5.23 0.35 16.01
C LYS A 260 6.38 1.28 16.39
N THR A 261 6.51 2.39 15.67
CA THR A 261 7.34 3.54 16.06
C THR A 261 6.55 4.85 16.06
N GLU A 262 6.77 5.68 17.07
CA GLU A 262 6.28 7.06 17.13
C GLU A 262 7.43 7.99 17.51
N ILE A 263 7.86 8.80 16.53
CA ILE A 263 9.03 9.68 16.64
C ILE A 263 8.64 11.12 16.33
N ILE A 264 9.11 12.06 17.16
CA ILE A 264 8.96 13.49 16.87
C ILE A 264 10.12 13.99 15.99
N ASN A 265 11.35 13.94 16.48
CA ASN A 265 12.57 14.19 15.71
C ASN A 265 13.46 12.95 15.74
N GLY A 266 14.06 12.61 14.61
CA GLY A 266 14.84 11.42 14.36
C GLY A 266 14.20 10.54 13.28
N ASN A 267 15.04 9.83 12.53
CA ASN A 267 14.54 8.91 11.51
C ASN A 267 13.96 7.66 12.17
N SER A 268 12.89 7.13 11.58
CA SER A 268 12.34 5.84 11.94
C SER A 268 12.68 4.80 10.89
N SER A 269 13.26 3.67 11.31
CA SER A 269 13.61 2.56 10.42
C SER A 269 13.15 1.23 10.99
N ILE A 270 12.33 0.50 10.21
CA ILE A 270 11.84 -0.84 10.55
C ILE A 270 12.23 -1.80 9.41
N SER A 271 12.81 -2.95 9.75
CA SER A 271 13.08 -4.06 8.82
C SER A 271 12.48 -5.36 9.32
N ASN A 272 11.76 -6.08 8.45
CA ASN A 272 11.27 -7.42 8.70
C ASN A 272 11.87 -8.42 7.71
N ASP A 273 12.71 -9.33 8.18
CA ASP A 273 13.21 -10.48 7.44
C ASP A 273 12.47 -11.78 7.80
N GLY A 274 11.81 -11.80 8.97
CA GLY A 274 11.09 -12.96 9.52
C GLY A 274 9.59 -12.90 9.29
N THR A 275 8.82 -13.46 10.24
CA THR A 275 7.35 -13.51 10.16
C THR A 275 6.72 -12.56 11.18
N ILE A 276 5.71 -11.81 10.76
CA ILE A 276 4.86 -10.99 11.61
C ILE A 276 3.39 -11.38 11.38
N ASN A 277 2.73 -11.95 12.40
CA ASN A 277 1.30 -12.22 12.38
C ASN A 277 0.58 -11.29 13.35
N VAL A 278 -0.44 -10.59 12.87
CA VAL A 278 -1.21 -9.64 13.67
C VAL A 278 -2.70 -9.91 13.48
N THR A 279 -3.43 -10.05 14.59
CA THR A 279 -4.87 -10.28 14.57
C THR A 279 -5.58 -9.34 15.54
N SER A 280 -6.50 -8.54 15.03
CA SER A 280 -7.48 -7.76 15.79
C SER A 280 -8.88 -8.34 15.58
N THR A 281 -9.65 -8.56 16.66
CA THR A 281 -11.00 -9.15 16.52
C THR A 281 -12.13 -8.14 16.41
N ASP A 282 -11.96 -6.90 16.88
CA ASP A 282 -13.01 -5.88 16.94
C ASP A 282 -12.55 -4.50 16.40
N SER A 283 -11.30 -4.35 15.94
CA SER A 283 -10.71 -3.06 15.53
C SER A 283 -9.61 -3.26 14.48
N ASN A 284 -8.64 -2.35 14.41
CA ASN A 284 -7.60 -2.31 13.39
C ASN A 284 -6.41 -3.23 13.71
N SER A 285 -5.75 -3.73 12.66
CA SER A 285 -4.47 -4.43 12.75
C SER A 285 -3.40 -3.73 11.93
N TYR A 286 -2.18 -3.64 12.47
CA TYR A 286 -1.01 -3.09 11.78
C TYR A 286 0.14 -4.10 11.82
N GLY A 287 0.58 -4.61 10.67
CA GLY A 287 1.79 -5.44 10.58
C GLY A 287 3.01 -4.65 11.02
N MET A 288 3.33 -3.62 10.24
CA MET A 288 4.35 -2.61 10.58
C MET A 288 3.78 -1.20 10.45
N PHE A 289 4.01 -0.38 11.47
CA PHE A 289 3.58 1.02 11.48
C PHE A 289 4.70 1.93 11.96
N THR A 290 4.99 2.97 11.19
CA THR A 290 5.88 4.05 11.58
C THR A 290 5.23 5.40 11.44
N ASN A 291 5.43 6.27 12.43
CA ASN A 291 5.08 7.68 12.37
C ASN A 291 6.27 8.55 12.78
N SER A 292 6.75 9.40 11.87
CA SER A 292 7.79 10.39 12.11
C SER A 292 7.25 11.79 11.83
N LEU A 293 7.37 12.71 12.78
CA LEU A 293 6.80 14.05 12.65
C LEU A 293 7.70 15.02 11.88
N GLU A 294 9.00 15.06 12.18
CA GLU A 294 9.93 16.04 11.58
C GLU A 294 10.91 15.41 10.57
N ASP A 295 11.11 14.09 10.59
CA ASP A 295 12.14 13.39 9.83
C ASP A 295 11.56 12.21 9.01
N ASN A 296 12.43 11.40 8.40
CA ASN A 296 12.02 10.32 7.50
C ASN A 296 11.41 9.13 8.23
N ALA A 297 10.47 8.47 7.54
CA ALA A 297 9.87 7.21 7.97
C ALA A 297 10.14 6.11 6.93
N SER A 298 10.89 5.08 7.31
CA SER A 298 11.32 4.01 6.39
C SER A 298 10.93 2.62 6.90
N ILE A 299 10.29 1.83 6.03
CA ILE A 299 9.99 0.42 6.27
C ILE A 299 10.53 -0.43 5.13
N VAL A 300 11.20 -1.55 5.48
CA VAL A 300 11.60 -2.60 4.55
C VAL A 300 10.99 -3.94 4.99
N ASN A 301 10.28 -4.61 4.09
CA ASN A 301 9.80 -5.98 4.27
C ASN A 301 10.53 -6.93 3.32
N ASN A 302 11.30 -7.86 3.87
CA ASN A 302 11.95 -8.97 3.18
C ASN A 302 11.33 -10.33 3.56
N GLY A 303 10.47 -10.38 4.58
CA GLY A 303 9.81 -11.58 5.07
C GLY A 303 8.29 -11.54 4.93
N ASP A 304 7.60 -12.28 5.80
CA ASP A 304 6.15 -12.46 5.75
C ASP A 304 5.43 -11.53 6.74
N ILE A 305 4.38 -10.86 6.28
CA ILE A 305 3.45 -10.10 7.11
C ILE A 305 2.04 -10.62 6.84
N ASN A 306 1.33 -11.02 7.90
CA ASN A 306 -0.08 -11.38 7.86
C ASN A 306 -0.86 -10.49 8.85
N ALA A 307 -1.71 -9.61 8.32
CA ALA A 307 -2.50 -8.66 9.11
C ALA A 307 -4.01 -8.92 8.94
N ILE A 308 -4.68 -9.31 10.03
CA ILE A 308 -6.10 -9.65 10.05
C ILE A 308 -6.85 -8.72 11.01
N ALA A 309 -7.94 -8.11 10.55
CA ALA A 309 -8.78 -7.21 11.35
C ALA A 309 -10.29 -7.37 11.06
N ASP A 310 -11.12 -7.06 12.05
CA ASP A 310 -12.54 -6.71 11.82
C ASP A 310 -12.66 -5.25 11.32
N GLY A 311 -11.85 -4.35 11.88
CA GLY A 311 -11.67 -2.98 11.37
C GLY A 311 -10.69 -2.92 10.22
N ASN A 312 -9.94 -1.81 10.11
CA ASN A 312 -8.98 -1.63 9.03
C ASN A 312 -7.75 -2.54 9.22
N ALA A 313 -7.37 -3.26 8.18
CA ALA A 313 -6.16 -4.07 8.18
C ALA A 313 -5.06 -3.37 7.36
N TYR A 314 -3.88 -3.18 7.96
CA TYR A 314 -2.70 -2.61 7.31
C TYR A 314 -1.55 -3.62 7.37
N GLY A 315 -1.02 -3.99 6.21
CA GLY A 315 0.22 -4.75 6.12
C GLY A 315 1.40 -3.86 6.55
N VAL A 316 1.62 -2.80 5.78
CA VAL A 316 2.66 -1.80 6.05
C VAL A 316 2.10 -0.38 5.96
N TYR A 317 2.36 0.43 6.98
CA TYR A 317 1.97 1.84 7.01
C TYR A 317 3.14 2.74 7.46
N ALA A 318 3.59 3.63 6.57
CA ALA A 318 4.57 4.67 6.90
C ALA A 318 4.01 6.08 6.75
N SER A 319 4.12 6.86 7.83
CA SER A 319 3.69 8.26 7.91
C SER A 319 4.89 9.15 8.24
N ALA A 320 5.18 10.11 7.37
CA ALA A 320 6.19 11.16 7.59
C ALA A 320 5.54 12.54 7.43
N MET A 321 5.56 13.39 8.47
CA MET A 321 4.95 14.72 8.36
C MET A 321 5.94 15.80 7.88
N GLY A 322 7.23 15.67 8.15
CA GLY A 322 8.24 16.67 7.77
C GLY A 322 9.04 16.34 6.51
N GLU A 323 9.40 15.07 6.32
CA GLU A 323 10.31 14.61 5.26
C GLU A 323 9.71 13.39 4.52
N ASP A 324 10.56 12.51 3.96
CA ASP A 324 10.11 11.44 3.07
C ASP A 324 9.54 10.22 3.83
N SER A 325 8.50 9.63 3.25
CA SER A 325 7.97 8.30 3.61
C SER A 325 8.44 7.28 2.58
N SER A 326 9.17 6.25 3.00
CA SER A 326 9.72 5.22 2.11
C SER A 326 9.33 3.81 2.54
N ILE A 327 8.75 3.04 1.63
CA ILE A 327 8.37 1.66 1.86
C ILE A 327 8.93 0.77 0.75
N VAL A 328 9.62 -0.30 1.13
CA VAL A 328 10.10 -1.34 0.21
C VAL A 328 9.56 -2.69 0.64
N ASN A 329 8.75 -3.33 -0.21
CA ASN A 329 8.47 -4.76 -0.12
C ASN A 329 9.39 -5.48 -1.10
N ALA A 330 10.45 -6.10 -0.60
CA ALA A 330 11.47 -6.74 -1.42
C ALA A 330 10.95 -8.00 -2.12
N ALA A 331 11.75 -8.57 -3.01
CA ALA A 331 11.34 -9.71 -3.85
C ALA A 331 10.86 -10.95 -3.06
N ASP A 332 11.46 -11.20 -1.89
CA ASP A 332 11.07 -12.30 -1.00
C ASP A 332 9.95 -11.88 -0.01
N GLY A 333 9.61 -10.58 0.03
CA GLY A 333 8.62 -10.03 0.94
C GLY A 333 7.18 -10.40 0.52
N VAL A 334 6.42 -10.92 1.48
CA VAL A 334 4.99 -11.23 1.30
C VAL A 334 4.18 -10.40 2.29
N ILE A 335 3.14 -9.74 1.79
CA ILE A 335 2.20 -8.95 2.60
C ILE A 335 0.80 -9.49 2.32
N ASP A 336 0.22 -10.19 3.29
CA ASP A 336 -1.15 -10.68 3.26
C ASP A 336 -2.01 -9.89 4.24
N VAL A 337 -3.10 -9.31 3.74
CA VAL A 337 -3.98 -8.43 4.51
C VAL A 337 -5.43 -8.86 4.35
N ASN A 338 -6.15 -8.99 5.45
CA ASN A 338 -7.56 -9.39 5.47
C ASN A 338 -8.36 -8.53 6.44
N SER A 339 -9.26 -7.69 5.91
CA SER A 339 -10.26 -6.96 6.69
C SER A 339 -11.65 -7.59 6.49
N THR A 340 -12.28 -7.99 7.60
CA THR A 340 -13.59 -8.67 7.59
C THR A 340 -14.78 -7.73 7.81
N GLY A 341 -14.55 -6.45 8.08
CA GLY A 341 -15.60 -5.46 8.33
C GLY A 341 -15.32 -4.04 7.84
N SER A 342 -14.14 -3.79 7.26
CA SER A 342 -13.72 -2.46 6.81
C SER A 342 -12.72 -2.55 5.63
N ASP A 343 -11.83 -1.56 5.53
CA ASP A 343 -10.87 -1.45 4.43
C ASP A 343 -9.59 -2.27 4.68
N SER A 344 -8.94 -2.71 3.60
CA SER A 344 -7.62 -3.37 3.63
C SER A 344 -6.57 -2.57 2.87
N TYR A 345 -5.36 -2.49 3.43
CA TYR A 345 -4.23 -1.78 2.86
C TYR A 345 -3.00 -2.69 2.86
N GLY A 346 -2.55 -3.13 1.68
CA GLY A 346 -1.27 -3.83 1.54
C GLY A 346 -0.12 -2.92 1.99
N ILE A 347 0.06 -1.82 1.26
CA ILE A 347 1.00 -0.75 1.58
C ILE A 347 0.25 0.59 1.62
N PHE A 348 0.48 1.38 2.68
CA PHE A 348 0.05 2.77 2.75
C PHE A 348 1.23 3.68 3.09
N ALA A 349 1.55 4.63 2.21
CA ALA A 349 2.47 5.72 2.50
C ALA A 349 1.73 7.05 2.60
N LEU A 350 2.02 7.80 3.65
CA LEU A 350 1.54 9.16 3.86
C LEU A 350 2.76 10.08 4.02
N SER A 351 2.89 11.09 3.15
CA SER A 351 3.80 12.20 3.39
C SER A 351 3.09 13.54 3.29
N LEU A 352 3.35 14.45 4.24
CA LEU A 352 2.76 15.79 4.21
C LEU A 352 3.65 16.75 3.42
N ASP A 353 4.91 16.91 3.84
CA ASP A 353 5.85 17.89 3.28
C ASP A 353 6.96 17.27 2.39
N GLY A 354 7.27 15.98 2.57
CA GLY A 354 8.21 15.24 1.73
C GLY A 354 7.52 14.37 0.68
N ASN A 355 8.30 13.48 0.07
CA ASN A 355 7.82 12.55 -0.96
C ASN A 355 7.39 11.21 -0.34
N ALA A 356 6.45 10.53 -0.98
CA ALA A 356 6.18 9.12 -0.73
C ALA A 356 6.83 8.26 -1.82
N SER A 357 7.73 7.36 -1.42
CA SER A 357 8.43 6.42 -2.29
C SER A 357 8.07 4.99 -1.93
N ILE A 358 7.43 4.28 -2.84
CA ILE A 358 6.98 2.90 -2.63
C ILE A 358 7.57 2.01 -3.72
N VAL A 359 8.24 0.94 -3.31
CA VAL A 359 8.72 -0.11 -4.21
C VAL A 359 8.14 -1.45 -3.76
N ASN A 360 7.34 -2.08 -4.61
CA ASN A 360 6.90 -3.45 -4.42
C ASN A 360 7.59 -4.36 -5.45
N SER A 361 8.52 -5.19 -4.99
CA SER A 361 9.13 -6.28 -5.78
C SER A 361 8.59 -7.66 -5.37
N GLY A 362 7.95 -7.75 -4.21
CA GLY A 362 7.39 -8.99 -3.65
C GLY A 362 5.91 -9.22 -3.96
N ALA A 363 5.23 -9.96 -3.10
CA ALA A 363 3.80 -10.26 -3.23
C ALA A 363 2.97 -9.43 -2.24
N ILE A 364 1.84 -8.90 -2.71
CA ILE A 364 0.82 -8.26 -1.89
C ILE A 364 -0.51 -8.93 -2.19
N THR A 365 -1.16 -9.48 -1.16
CA THR A 365 -2.56 -9.93 -1.19
C THR A 365 -3.36 -9.06 -0.25
N SER A 366 -4.47 -8.49 -0.73
CA SER A 366 -5.33 -7.65 0.11
C SER A 366 -6.80 -8.00 -0.15
N ILE A 367 -7.47 -8.39 0.94
CA ILE A 367 -8.85 -8.86 0.95
C ILE A 367 -9.66 -7.96 1.89
N SER A 368 -10.79 -7.45 1.42
CA SER A 368 -11.71 -6.64 2.24
C SER A 368 -13.18 -6.82 1.92
N GLU A 369 -14.04 -6.43 2.87
CA GLU A 369 -15.49 -6.31 2.69
C GLU A 369 -15.93 -4.87 2.32
N SER A 370 -15.05 -3.86 2.51
CA SER A 370 -15.25 -2.46 2.11
C SER A 370 -14.29 -2.10 0.97
N ASP A 371 -13.46 -1.07 1.10
CA ASP A 371 -12.49 -0.71 0.07
C ASP A 371 -11.21 -1.57 0.20
N GLY A 372 -10.59 -1.90 -0.92
CA GLY A 372 -9.36 -2.70 -0.96
C GLY A 372 -8.25 -1.94 -1.67
N TYR A 373 -7.09 -1.81 -1.04
CA TYR A 373 -5.92 -1.14 -1.60
C TYR A 373 -4.73 -2.09 -1.62
N GLY A 374 -4.12 -2.25 -2.80
CA GLY A 374 -2.82 -2.91 -2.93
C GLY A 374 -1.73 -1.97 -2.43
N ILE A 375 -1.61 -0.84 -3.11
CA ILE A 375 -0.75 0.28 -2.72
C ILE A 375 -1.57 1.57 -2.70
N ARG A 376 -1.47 2.32 -1.60
CA ARG A 376 -1.99 3.68 -1.50
C ARG A 376 -0.88 4.65 -1.13
N SER A 377 -0.82 5.77 -1.83
CA SER A 377 0.00 6.91 -1.46
C SER A 377 -0.89 8.14 -1.28
N ARG A 378 -0.61 8.94 -0.26
CA ARG A 378 -1.25 10.24 -0.08
C ARG A 378 -0.19 11.29 0.20
N ASN A 379 -0.07 12.28 -0.68
CA ASN A 379 0.85 13.38 -0.51
C ASN A 379 0.15 14.73 -0.58
N LEU A 380 0.56 15.67 0.29
CA LEU A 380 0.03 17.03 0.25
C LEU A 380 0.96 17.99 -0.54
N ASN A 381 2.24 18.02 -0.18
CA ASN A 381 3.23 18.97 -0.72
C ASN A 381 4.48 18.31 -1.32
N GLY A 382 4.58 16.97 -1.34
CA GLY A 382 5.62 16.27 -2.11
C GLY A 382 5.05 15.25 -3.11
N ASN A 383 5.95 14.62 -3.86
CA ASN A 383 5.58 13.78 -4.99
C ASN A 383 5.33 12.32 -4.57
N ALA A 384 4.47 11.61 -5.30
CA ALA A 384 4.38 10.16 -5.23
C ALA A 384 5.31 9.50 -6.26
N SER A 385 6.09 8.53 -5.82
CA SER A 385 6.87 7.64 -6.69
C SER A 385 6.56 6.19 -6.32
N ILE A 386 5.89 5.47 -7.21
CA ILE A 386 5.46 4.09 -6.98
C ILE A 386 6.00 3.19 -8.08
N THR A 387 6.71 2.13 -7.72
CA THR A 387 7.15 1.07 -8.63
C THR A 387 6.61 -0.28 -8.17
N ASN A 388 5.86 -0.95 -9.05
CA ASN A 388 5.41 -2.32 -8.86
C ASN A 388 6.14 -3.27 -9.83
N ASP A 389 7.19 -3.91 -9.33
CA ASP A 389 7.89 -5.03 -10.00
C ASP A 389 7.39 -6.40 -9.49
N GLY A 390 6.58 -6.40 -8.44
CA GLY A 390 5.99 -7.56 -7.79
C GLY A 390 4.57 -7.90 -8.25
N THR A 391 3.91 -8.79 -7.52
CA THR A 391 2.50 -9.15 -7.77
C THR A 391 1.59 -8.49 -6.74
N ILE A 392 0.53 -7.83 -7.21
CA ILE A 392 -0.55 -7.30 -6.39
C ILE A 392 -1.82 -8.08 -6.73
N THR A 393 -2.41 -8.76 -5.75
CA THR A 393 -3.69 -9.48 -5.89
C THR A 393 -4.70 -8.90 -4.91
N LEU A 394 -5.85 -8.49 -5.42
CA LEU A 394 -6.92 -7.86 -4.65
C LEU A 394 -8.23 -8.59 -4.86
N ALA A 395 -8.90 -8.91 -3.77
CA ALA A 395 -10.21 -9.52 -3.79
C ALA A 395 -11.15 -8.81 -2.80
N VAL A 396 -12.21 -8.17 -3.30
CA VAL A 396 -13.18 -7.46 -2.46
C VAL A 396 -14.57 -8.07 -2.61
N GLY A 397 -15.11 -8.55 -1.49
CA GLY A 397 -16.38 -9.27 -1.43
C GLY A 397 -17.62 -8.37 -1.37
N GLY A 398 -17.47 -7.15 -0.86
CA GLY A 398 -18.56 -6.18 -0.73
C GLY A 398 -18.65 -5.17 -1.88
N SER A 399 -19.54 -4.18 -1.73
CA SER A 399 -19.80 -3.15 -2.74
C SER A 399 -18.77 -2.00 -2.75
N GLY A 400 -17.67 -2.13 -2.00
CA GLY A 400 -16.61 -1.12 -1.92
C GLY A 400 -15.74 -1.06 -3.18
N TYR A 401 -14.85 -0.08 -3.23
CA TYR A 401 -13.96 0.12 -4.37
C TYR A 401 -12.62 -0.57 -4.16
N THR A 402 -12.05 -1.09 -5.24
CA THR A 402 -10.78 -1.82 -5.21
C THR A 402 -9.74 -1.14 -6.09
N TYR A 403 -8.57 -0.89 -5.53
CA TYR A 403 -7.49 -0.15 -6.16
C TYR A 403 -6.19 -0.93 -6.12
N GLY A 404 -5.65 -1.28 -7.28
CA GLY A 404 -4.31 -1.85 -7.41
C GLY A 404 -3.27 -0.89 -6.85
N ILE A 405 -3.20 0.28 -7.46
CA ILE A 405 -2.40 1.41 -7.01
C ILE A 405 -3.29 2.65 -6.99
N ARG A 406 -3.27 3.41 -5.89
CA ARG A 406 -3.94 4.71 -5.79
C ARG A 406 -3.00 5.78 -5.27
N THR A 407 -2.95 6.92 -5.96
CA THR A 407 -2.33 8.15 -5.46
C THR A 407 -3.40 9.20 -5.17
N ASP A 408 -3.30 9.85 -4.01
CA ASP A 408 -4.14 10.99 -3.61
C ASP A 408 -3.23 12.23 -3.45
N ASP A 409 -2.74 12.79 -4.57
CA ASP A 409 -1.83 13.94 -4.57
C ASP A 409 -2.58 15.25 -4.87
N LEU A 410 -2.55 16.25 -3.99
CA LEU A 410 -3.33 17.47 -4.24
C LEU A 410 -2.65 18.43 -5.22
N ASN A 411 -1.35 18.71 -5.03
CA ASN A 411 -0.65 19.79 -5.75
C ASN A 411 0.66 19.37 -6.42
N GLU A 412 0.99 18.08 -6.39
CA GLU A 412 2.31 17.59 -6.79
C GLU A 412 2.22 16.46 -7.80
N ASN A 413 3.36 15.96 -8.25
CA ASN A 413 3.43 14.98 -9.33
C ASN A 413 3.28 13.55 -8.82
N ALA A 414 2.64 12.72 -9.63
CA ALA A 414 2.58 11.28 -9.43
C ALA A 414 3.39 10.57 -10.53
N SER A 415 4.32 9.70 -10.12
CA SER A 415 5.01 8.78 -11.02
C SER A 415 4.72 7.33 -10.62
N ILE A 416 4.09 6.58 -11.52
CA ILE A 416 3.67 5.19 -11.27
C ILE A 416 4.23 4.30 -12.38
N ILE A 417 4.96 3.26 -12.00
CA ILE A 417 5.48 2.25 -12.92
C ILE A 417 4.93 0.89 -12.49
N ASN A 418 4.22 0.21 -13.37
CA ASN A 418 3.83 -1.19 -13.20
C ASN A 418 4.62 -2.06 -14.18
N SER A 419 5.64 -2.76 -13.70
CA SER A 419 6.48 -3.67 -14.49
C SER A 419 5.99 -5.13 -14.41
N ASN A 420 5.04 -5.43 -13.53
CA ASN A 420 4.56 -6.78 -13.30
C ASN A 420 3.03 -6.79 -13.12
N THR A 421 2.48 -7.61 -12.23
CA THR A 421 1.07 -7.96 -12.27
C THR A 421 0.26 -7.24 -11.20
N ILE A 422 -0.82 -6.61 -11.64
CA ILE A 422 -1.93 -6.14 -10.81
C ILE A 422 -3.16 -6.95 -11.21
N MET A 423 -3.71 -7.72 -10.27
CA MET A 423 -4.89 -8.56 -10.47
C MET A 423 -5.98 -8.14 -9.49
N ILE A 424 -7.13 -7.71 -10.01
CA ILE A 424 -8.28 -7.26 -9.24
C ILE A 424 -9.50 -8.11 -9.58
N THR A 425 -10.16 -8.64 -8.56
CA THR A 425 -11.48 -9.27 -8.66
C THR A 425 -12.39 -8.68 -7.60
N THR A 426 -13.45 -7.97 -7.99
CA THR A 426 -14.33 -7.26 -7.05
C THR A 426 -15.79 -7.27 -7.46
N THR A 427 -16.71 -7.23 -6.49
CA THR A 427 -18.14 -7.02 -6.78
C THR A 427 -18.52 -5.53 -6.88
N GLY A 428 -17.67 -4.64 -6.35
CA GLY A 428 -17.85 -3.20 -6.47
C GLY A 428 -17.20 -2.63 -7.73
N GLY A 429 -16.61 -1.44 -7.60
CA GLY A 429 -15.81 -0.83 -8.67
C GLY A 429 -14.34 -1.23 -8.55
N GLY A 430 -13.67 -1.52 -9.68
CA GLY A 430 -12.27 -1.92 -9.72
C GLY A 430 -11.41 -0.98 -10.56
N TYR A 431 -10.28 -0.56 -10.03
CA TYR A 431 -9.32 0.32 -10.67
C TYR A 431 -7.91 -0.28 -10.59
N GLY A 432 -7.30 -0.62 -11.73
CA GLY A 432 -5.93 -1.12 -11.78
C GLY A 432 -4.95 -0.09 -11.20
N ILE A 433 -4.95 1.10 -11.79
CA ILE A 433 -4.22 2.28 -11.31
C ILE A 433 -5.17 3.47 -11.30
N GLU A 434 -5.27 4.17 -10.17
CA GLU A 434 -5.97 5.45 -10.06
C GLU A 434 -5.00 6.56 -9.62
N SER A 435 -4.90 7.62 -10.41
CA SER A 435 -4.23 8.86 -10.01
C SER A 435 -5.25 9.96 -9.74
N GLY A 436 -5.41 10.29 -8.45
CA GLY A 436 -6.23 11.40 -7.96
C GLY A 436 -5.53 12.75 -8.02
N THR A 437 -4.43 12.88 -8.77
CA THR A 437 -3.67 14.13 -8.87
C THR A 437 -4.53 15.27 -9.42
N LEU A 438 -4.74 16.33 -8.63
CA LEU A 438 -5.64 17.43 -9.02
C LEU A 438 -4.98 18.49 -9.91
N SER A 439 -3.71 18.84 -9.67
CA SER A 439 -3.06 19.95 -10.37
C SER A 439 -1.60 19.74 -10.80
N GLY A 440 -0.92 18.70 -10.28
CA GLY A 440 0.41 18.31 -10.74
C GLY A 440 0.40 17.41 -11.97
N ASN A 441 1.59 16.97 -12.39
CA ASN A 441 1.74 16.09 -13.55
C ASN A 441 1.61 14.62 -13.15
N THR A 442 0.92 13.84 -13.98
CA THR A 442 0.79 12.39 -13.80
C THR A 442 1.58 11.66 -14.88
N SER A 443 2.50 10.79 -14.47
CA SER A 443 3.24 9.90 -15.36
C SER A 443 3.00 8.45 -14.95
N ILE A 444 2.31 7.69 -15.81
CA ILE A 444 2.00 6.28 -15.59
C ILE A 444 2.61 5.46 -16.71
N THR A 445 3.43 4.47 -16.36
CA THR A 445 3.97 3.48 -17.31
C THR A 445 3.52 2.08 -16.91
N ASN A 446 2.79 1.41 -17.79
CA ASN A 446 2.46 -0.01 -17.66
C ASN A 446 3.31 -0.84 -18.63
N ASP A 447 4.28 -1.57 -18.08
CA ASP A 447 5.12 -2.56 -18.78
C ASP A 447 4.71 -4.01 -18.46
N GLY A 448 3.99 -4.20 -17.36
CA GLY A 448 3.43 -5.48 -16.95
C GLY A 448 1.95 -5.67 -17.32
N THR A 449 1.23 -6.43 -16.49
CA THR A 449 -0.19 -6.73 -16.69
C THR A 449 -1.04 -6.02 -15.64
N ILE A 450 -2.06 -5.32 -16.09
CA ILE A 450 -3.18 -4.83 -15.29
C ILE A 450 -4.41 -5.65 -15.71
N HIS A 451 -4.92 -6.49 -14.83
CA HIS A 451 -6.14 -7.26 -15.03
C HIS A 451 -7.19 -6.84 -14.00
N VAL A 452 -8.34 -6.38 -14.48
CA VAL A 452 -9.45 -5.91 -13.65
C VAL A 452 -10.73 -6.63 -14.04
N GLU A 453 -11.27 -7.40 -13.09
CA GLU A 453 -12.61 -7.99 -13.16
C GLU A 453 -13.48 -7.36 -12.07
N ALA A 454 -14.52 -6.62 -12.49
CA ALA A 454 -15.45 -5.98 -11.56
C ALA A 454 -16.91 -6.26 -11.94
N ASP A 455 -17.81 -6.41 -10.98
CA ASP A 455 -19.24 -6.48 -11.32
C ASP A 455 -19.80 -5.12 -11.74
N ASN A 456 -19.36 -4.02 -11.13
CA ASN A 456 -19.81 -2.67 -11.47
C ASN A 456 -18.82 -1.96 -12.41
N GLU A 457 -18.27 -0.81 -12.07
CA GLU A 457 -17.32 -0.09 -12.91
C GLU A 457 -15.95 -0.79 -12.91
N ALA A 458 -15.35 -1.01 -14.08
CA ALA A 458 -14.02 -1.59 -14.21
C ALA A 458 -13.13 -0.67 -15.03
N THR A 459 -12.00 -0.23 -14.47
CA THR A 459 -11.07 0.66 -15.16
C THR A 459 -9.63 0.18 -15.02
N GLY A 460 -8.90 0.08 -16.13
CA GLY A 460 -7.49 -0.30 -16.12
C GLY A 460 -6.62 0.79 -15.51
N ILE A 461 -6.62 1.97 -16.16
CA ILE A 461 -5.93 3.18 -15.68
C ILE A 461 -6.93 4.34 -15.65
N HIS A 462 -7.09 4.95 -14.49
CA HIS A 462 -7.92 6.13 -14.26
C HIS A 462 -7.05 7.32 -13.83
N VAL A 463 -7.18 8.46 -14.48
CA VAL A 463 -6.47 9.70 -14.13
C VAL A 463 -7.45 10.86 -14.09
N TYR A 464 -7.51 11.57 -12.97
CA TYR A 464 -8.44 12.70 -12.82
C TYR A 464 -8.05 13.87 -13.74
N ASN A 465 -6.77 14.26 -13.77
CA ASN A 465 -6.29 15.36 -14.59
C ASN A 465 -4.92 15.07 -15.20
N MET A 466 -4.75 15.36 -16.49
CA MET A 466 -3.45 15.32 -17.16
C MET A 466 -2.92 16.75 -17.32
N GLY A 467 -2.11 17.17 -16.34
CA GLY A 467 -1.36 18.42 -16.39
C GLY A 467 -0.35 18.47 -17.55
N GLU A 468 0.38 19.58 -17.65
CA GLU A 468 1.39 19.77 -18.71
C GLU A 468 2.44 18.65 -18.68
N ASP A 469 2.88 18.19 -19.86
CA ASP A 469 3.87 17.10 -19.98
C ASP A 469 3.50 15.76 -19.29
N SER A 470 2.23 15.58 -18.88
CA SER A 470 1.74 14.31 -18.30
C SER A 470 1.72 13.20 -19.34
N SER A 471 1.90 11.94 -18.91
CA SER A 471 1.88 10.81 -19.84
C SER A 471 1.27 9.56 -19.25
N ILE A 472 0.51 8.84 -20.07
CA ILE A 472 0.09 7.46 -19.80
C ILE A 472 0.68 6.60 -20.91
N VAL A 473 1.53 5.64 -20.55
CA VAL A 473 2.23 4.77 -21.51
C VAL A 473 1.95 3.31 -21.18
N ASN A 474 1.20 2.63 -22.03
CA ASN A 474 1.17 1.17 -22.06
C ASN A 474 2.25 0.68 -23.04
N THR A 475 3.34 0.11 -22.54
CA THR A 475 4.52 -0.26 -23.35
C THR A 475 4.23 -1.46 -24.26
N ALA A 476 5.20 -1.88 -25.07
CA ALA A 476 5.04 -3.04 -25.96
C ALA A 476 4.73 -4.36 -25.24
N ASP A 477 5.25 -4.53 -24.02
CA ASP A 477 5.02 -5.70 -23.16
C ASP A 477 3.80 -5.51 -22.25
N GLY A 478 3.33 -4.26 -22.12
CA GLY A 478 2.17 -3.88 -21.32
C GLY A 478 0.85 -4.48 -21.79
N VAL A 479 0.10 -5.06 -20.85
CA VAL A 479 -1.27 -5.53 -21.05
C VAL A 479 -2.21 -4.84 -20.07
N ILE A 480 -3.28 -4.27 -20.60
CA ILE A 480 -4.43 -3.78 -19.83
C ILE A 480 -5.63 -4.62 -20.25
N ASP A 481 -6.19 -5.40 -19.33
CA ASP A 481 -7.30 -6.33 -19.56
C ASP A 481 -8.42 -6.04 -18.56
N VAL A 482 -9.54 -5.54 -19.05
CA VAL A 482 -10.63 -4.99 -18.24
C VAL A 482 -11.93 -5.67 -18.59
N ASN A 483 -12.62 -6.20 -17.59
CA ASN A 483 -13.91 -6.86 -17.72
C ASN A 483 -14.89 -6.33 -16.66
N SER A 484 -16.05 -5.86 -17.13
CA SER A 484 -17.18 -5.51 -16.27
C SER A 484 -18.38 -6.43 -16.50
N THR A 485 -18.98 -6.94 -15.44
CA THR A 485 -20.21 -7.74 -15.56
C THR A 485 -21.44 -6.87 -15.85
N SER A 486 -21.61 -5.75 -15.14
CA SER A 486 -22.84 -4.96 -15.15
C SER A 486 -22.67 -3.45 -15.41
N GLY A 487 -21.49 -2.91 -15.14
CA GLY A 487 -21.17 -1.49 -15.28
C GLY A 487 -20.36 -1.17 -16.55
N ASN A 488 -19.85 0.05 -16.60
CA ASN A 488 -18.97 0.50 -17.67
C ASN A 488 -17.58 -0.15 -17.50
N ALA A 489 -16.90 -0.36 -18.63
CA ALA A 489 -15.53 -0.82 -18.66
C ALA A 489 -14.65 0.16 -19.45
N SER A 490 -13.52 0.58 -18.88
CA SER A 490 -12.59 1.51 -19.52
C SER A 490 -11.15 0.99 -19.44
N GLY A 491 -10.44 0.94 -20.57
CA GLY A 491 -9.01 0.57 -20.58
C GLY A 491 -8.17 1.68 -19.94
N ILE A 492 -8.22 2.86 -20.55
CA ILE A 492 -7.65 4.11 -20.02
C ILE A 492 -8.76 5.15 -19.97
N TYR A 493 -8.91 5.82 -18.83
CA TYR A 493 -9.92 6.86 -18.60
C TYR A 493 -9.28 8.11 -18.00
N VAL A 494 -9.54 9.26 -18.63
CA VAL A 494 -9.18 10.59 -18.14
C VAL A 494 -10.45 11.42 -17.96
N ASP A 495 -10.71 11.90 -16.74
CA ASP A 495 -11.90 12.70 -16.40
C ASP A 495 -11.84 14.09 -17.05
N ASN A 496 -10.71 14.79 -16.89
CA ASN A 496 -10.57 16.16 -17.39
C ASN A 496 -9.82 16.19 -18.72
N ASN A 497 -9.08 17.26 -18.95
CA ASN A 497 -8.44 17.56 -20.22
C ASN A 497 -7.01 17.01 -20.25
N LEU A 498 -6.49 16.86 -21.47
CA LEU A 498 -5.06 16.80 -21.72
C LEU A 498 -4.59 18.21 -22.08
N TYR A 499 -3.60 18.72 -21.34
CA TYR A 499 -2.99 20.02 -21.59
C TYR A 499 -1.56 19.88 -22.12
N THR A 500 -1.14 20.84 -22.96
CA THR A 500 0.24 21.09 -23.45
C THR A 500 1.23 19.92 -23.31
N ASN A 501 1.53 19.24 -24.41
CA ASN A 501 2.44 18.08 -24.49
C ASN A 501 1.99 16.83 -23.74
N ALA A 502 0.84 16.83 -23.04
CA ALA A 502 0.30 15.61 -22.46
C ALA A 502 -0.01 14.56 -23.53
N SER A 503 0.21 13.29 -23.21
CA SER A 503 0.03 12.19 -24.17
C SER A 503 -0.46 10.88 -23.57
N ILE A 504 -1.25 10.13 -24.35
CA ILE A 504 -1.58 8.74 -24.07
C ILE A 504 -0.97 7.89 -25.18
N VAL A 505 -0.14 6.91 -24.82
CA VAL A 505 0.57 6.05 -25.75
C VAL A 505 0.24 4.59 -25.46
N ASN A 506 -0.42 3.92 -26.39
CA ASN A 506 -0.59 2.47 -26.39
C ASN A 506 0.35 1.81 -27.41
N SER A 507 1.37 1.13 -26.92
CA SER A 507 2.24 0.25 -27.68
C SER A 507 2.03 -1.23 -27.38
N GLY A 508 1.24 -1.53 -26.33
CA GLY A 508 0.92 -2.88 -25.89
C GLY A 508 -0.49 -3.30 -26.30
N VAL A 509 -1.15 -4.06 -25.42
CA VAL A 509 -2.51 -4.52 -25.65
C VAL A 509 -3.47 -3.94 -24.63
N ILE A 510 -4.54 -3.33 -25.11
CA ILE A 510 -5.71 -2.93 -24.32
C ILE A 510 -6.88 -3.82 -24.75
N ARG A 511 -7.44 -4.59 -23.82
CA ARG A 511 -8.67 -5.38 -23.98
C ARG A 511 -9.71 -4.89 -23.00
N VAL A 512 -10.89 -4.56 -23.49
CA VAL A 512 -11.98 -4.04 -22.67
C VAL A 512 -13.25 -4.78 -23.04
N SER A 513 -13.95 -5.31 -22.04
CA SER A 513 -15.21 -6.00 -22.23
C SER A 513 -16.24 -5.64 -21.17
N THR A 514 -17.51 -5.55 -21.58
CA THR A 514 -18.66 -5.47 -20.66
C THR A 514 -19.84 -6.28 -21.18
N ASN A 515 -20.56 -6.93 -20.26
CA ASN A 515 -21.70 -7.78 -20.59
C ASN A 515 -23.05 -7.05 -20.62
N SER A 516 -23.14 -5.79 -20.16
CA SER A 516 -24.44 -5.08 -20.17
C SER A 516 -24.39 -3.57 -20.35
N SER A 517 -23.22 -2.92 -20.31
CA SER A 517 -23.12 -1.46 -20.43
C SER A 517 -22.23 -1.03 -21.60
N ARG A 518 -21.60 0.14 -21.49
CA ARG A 518 -20.67 0.71 -22.45
C ARG A 518 -19.23 0.30 -22.17
N ALA A 519 -18.42 0.16 -23.22
CA ALA A 519 -16.99 -0.05 -23.07
C ALA A 519 -16.17 0.94 -23.89
N TYR A 520 -15.02 1.34 -23.32
CA TYR A 520 -14.12 2.32 -23.88
C TYR A 520 -12.68 1.78 -23.87
N GLY A 521 -12.01 1.72 -25.02
CA GLY A 521 -10.58 1.42 -25.07
C GLY A 521 -9.77 2.52 -24.41
N ILE A 522 -9.92 3.75 -24.93
CA ILE A 522 -9.41 4.98 -24.35
C ILE A 522 -10.55 6.00 -24.29
N GLN A 523 -10.82 6.55 -23.11
CA GLN A 523 -11.82 7.59 -22.87
C GLN A 523 -11.14 8.84 -22.32
N VAL A 524 -11.47 9.99 -22.91
CA VAL A 524 -11.20 11.31 -22.34
C VAL A 524 -12.54 12.05 -22.29
N GLU A 525 -13.01 12.37 -21.09
CA GLU A 525 -14.24 13.16 -20.90
C GLU A 525 -14.02 14.64 -21.23
N GLY A 526 -12.85 15.18 -20.88
CA GLY A 526 -12.43 16.48 -21.38
C GLY A 526 -11.99 16.46 -22.85
N GLY A 527 -11.30 17.52 -23.23
CA GLY A 527 -10.71 17.71 -24.56
C GLY A 527 -9.19 17.55 -24.56
N LEU A 528 -8.66 17.44 -25.78
CA LEU A 528 -7.23 17.53 -26.05
C LEU A 528 -6.92 18.93 -26.57
N TYR A 529 -6.00 19.63 -25.91
CA TYR A 529 -5.63 21.00 -26.25
C TYR A 529 -4.18 21.11 -26.72
N ASP A 530 -3.89 22.14 -27.52
CA ASP A 530 -2.54 22.49 -27.96
C ASP A 530 -1.78 21.30 -28.57
N ASP A 531 -0.54 21.03 -28.14
CA ASP A 531 0.32 19.99 -28.70
C ASP A 531 0.15 18.63 -27.95
N THR A 532 -1.09 18.17 -27.76
CA THR A 532 -1.41 16.89 -27.09
C THR A 532 -1.69 15.76 -28.08
N SER A 533 -1.53 14.51 -27.63
CA SER A 533 -1.74 13.36 -28.53
C SER A 533 -2.23 12.08 -27.88
N ILE A 534 -2.98 11.29 -28.65
CA ILE A 534 -3.24 9.87 -28.39
C ILE A 534 -2.59 9.06 -29.51
N LEU A 535 -1.69 8.15 -29.15
CA LEU A 535 -0.98 7.28 -30.08
C LEU A 535 -1.33 5.81 -29.80
N ASN A 536 -1.95 5.13 -30.77
CA ASN A 536 -2.09 3.69 -30.76
C ASN A 536 -1.19 3.06 -31.83
N SER A 537 -0.16 2.34 -31.39
CA SER A 537 0.77 1.61 -32.28
C SER A 537 0.60 0.09 -32.23
N ASN A 538 -0.28 -0.40 -31.36
CA ASN A 538 -0.59 -1.82 -31.23
C ASN A 538 -2.09 -2.01 -31.02
N THR A 539 -2.54 -2.81 -30.06
CA THR A 539 -3.90 -3.35 -30.08
C THR A 539 -4.80 -2.63 -29.08
N ILE A 540 -5.95 -2.16 -29.56
CA ILE A 540 -7.13 -1.81 -28.75
C ILE A 540 -8.27 -2.72 -29.21
N LEU A 541 -8.76 -3.57 -28.31
CA LEU A 541 -9.87 -4.48 -28.55
C LEU A 541 -10.99 -4.18 -27.56
N VAL A 542 -12.15 -3.80 -28.06
CA VAL A 542 -13.30 -3.39 -27.25
C VAL A 542 -14.51 -4.23 -27.63
N THR A 543 -15.18 -4.81 -26.63
CA THR A 543 -16.43 -5.54 -26.82
C THR A 543 -17.45 -5.08 -25.79
N ALA A 544 -18.58 -4.53 -26.21
CA ALA A 544 -19.65 -4.12 -25.30
C ALA A 544 -20.97 -4.75 -25.69
N ALA A 545 -21.83 -5.03 -24.72
CA ALA A 545 -23.25 -5.25 -25.01
C ALA A 545 -23.93 -3.95 -25.47
N GLY A 546 -23.66 -2.83 -24.80
CA GLY A 546 -24.12 -1.48 -25.19
C GLY A 546 -23.20 -0.80 -26.19
N ASP A 547 -23.09 0.53 -26.12
CA ASP A 547 -22.20 1.29 -26.99
C ASP A 547 -20.72 0.91 -26.75
N ALA A 548 -19.95 0.78 -27.83
CA ALA A 548 -18.54 0.42 -27.75
C ALA A 548 -17.69 1.49 -28.45
N TYR A 549 -16.59 1.89 -27.82
CA TYR A 549 -15.70 2.93 -28.33
C TYR A 549 -14.24 2.47 -28.29
N GLY A 550 -13.53 2.52 -29.40
CA GLY A 550 -12.09 2.31 -29.43
C GLY A 550 -11.36 3.48 -28.75
N ILE A 551 -11.56 4.68 -29.28
CA ILE A 551 -11.10 5.95 -28.69
C ILE A 551 -12.30 6.91 -28.65
N HIS A 552 -12.60 7.48 -27.48
CA HIS A 552 -13.71 8.39 -27.24
C HIS A 552 -13.23 9.68 -26.59
N ILE A 553 -13.46 10.82 -27.27
CA ILE A 553 -13.19 12.16 -26.75
C ILE A 553 -14.53 12.91 -26.68
N GLU A 554 -14.99 13.23 -25.47
CA GLU A 554 -16.34 13.77 -25.25
C GLU A 554 -16.42 15.28 -25.51
N ASP A 555 -15.41 16.08 -25.15
CA ASP A 555 -15.42 17.51 -25.51
C ASP A 555 -14.88 17.73 -26.93
N GLY A 556 -13.61 17.40 -27.18
CA GLY A 556 -13.06 17.57 -28.52
C GLY A 556 -11.55 17.63 -28.66
N LEU A 557 -11.12 17.79 -29.91
CA LEU A 557 -9.75 18.01 -30.35
C LEU A 557 -9.57 19.50 -30.74
N PHE A 558 -8.69 20.20 -30.04
CA PHE A 558 -8.42 21.62 -30.21
C PHE A 558 -6.93 21.90 -30.46
N GLY A 559 -6.61 23.06 -31.04
CA GLY A 559 -5.22 23.46 -31.29
C GLY A 559 -4.53 22.55 -32.32
N ASN A 560 -3.36 22.02 -31.97
CA ASN A 560 -2.58 21.07 -32.77
C ASN A 560 -2.73 19.62 -32.28
N SER A 561 -3.78 19.31 -31.52
CA SER A 561 -3.95 17.99 -30.92
C SER A 561 -4.17 16.92 -31.98
N SER A 562 -3.79 15.68 -31.67
CA SER A 562 -3.83 14.61 -32.67
C SER A 562 -4.18 13.23 -32.11
N ILE A 563 -4.85 12.43 -32.93
CA ILE A 563 -5.04 10.99 -32.71
C ILE A 563 -4.35 10.23 -33.83
N LEU A 564 -3.35 9.42 -33.48
CA LEU A 564 -2.56 8.63 -34.43
C LEU A 564 -2.79 7.13 -34.18
N ASN A 565 -3.33 6.43 -35.18
CA ASN A 565 -3.44 4.98 -35.17
C ASN A 565 -2.53 4.36 -36.23
N SER A 566 -1.44 3.73 -35.79
CA SER A 566 -0.59 2.84 -36.61
C SER A 566 -0.79 1.35 -36.28
N GLY A 567 -1.48 1.07 -35.17
CA GLY A 567 -1.82 -0.28 -34.72
C GLY A 567 -3.20 -0.77 -35.21
N THR A 568 -3.86 -1.58 -34.39
CA THR A 568 -5.19 -2.14 -34.64
C THR A 568 -6.17 -1.64 -33.59
N ILE A 569 -7.29 -1.10 -34.05
CA ILE A 569 -8.47 -0.80 -33.23
C ILE A 569 -9.59 -1.73 -33.72
N THR A 570 -10.10 -2.60 -32.85
CA THR A 570 -11.24 -3.48 -33.13
C THR A 570 -12.32 -3.24 -32.10
N VAL A 571 -13.52 -2.89 -32.55
CA VAL A 571 -14.63 -2.51 -31.67
C VAL A 571 -15.87 -3.30 -32.07
N ASN A 572 -16.45 -4.00 -31.11
CA ASN A 572 -17.68 -4.77 -31.30
C ASN A 572 -18.76 -4.31 -30.31
N SER A 573 -19.93 -3.92 -30.81
CA SER A 573 -21.12 -3.64 -30.01
C SER A 573 -22.20 -4.68 -30.31
N GLY A 574 -22.54 -5.48 -29.30
CA GLY A 574 -23.46 -6.61 -29.44
C GLY A 574 -24.94 -6.23 -29.48
N SER A 575 -25.31 -4.99 -29.15
CA SER A 575 -26.71 -4.52 -29.25
C SER A 575 -26.90 -3.02 -29.52
N SER A 576 -25.84 -2.29 -29.83
CA SER A 576 -25.91 -0.84 -30.05
C SER A 576 -24.91 -0.38 -31.12
N THR A 577 -24.32 0.79 -30.92
CA THR A 577 -23.41 1.42 -31.87
C THR A 577 -21.96 1.14 -31.53
N ALA A 578 -21.15 0.85 -32.55
CA ALA A 578 -19.70 0.73 -32.42
C ALA A 578 -18.99 1.96 -33.04
N TYR A 579 -18.04 2.53 -32.31
CA TYR A 579 -17.22 3.67 -32.74
C TYR A 579 -15.75 3.31 -32.67
N GLY A 580 -15.02 3.46 -33.77
CA GLY A 580 -13.57 3.24 -33.80
C GLY A 580 -12.87 4.41 -33.12
N ILE A 581 -13.10 5.60 -33.66
CA ILE A 581 -12.71 6.89 -33.07
C ILE A 581 -13.94 7.79 -33.05
N TYR A 582 -14.33 8.25 -31.87
CA TYR A 582 -15.38 9.25 -31.66
C TYR A 582 -14.78 10.53 -31.09
N VAL A 583 -15.13 11.66 -31.69
CA VAL A 583 -14.79 13.00 -31.20
C VAL A 583 -16.02 13.90 -31.36
N ASP A 584 -16.46 14.53 -30.27
CA ASP A 584 -17.60 15.44 -30.33
C ASP A 584 -17.27 16.69 -31.17
N GLN A 585 -16.22 17.42 -30.80
CA GLN A 585 -15.83 18.64 -31.51
C GLN A 585 -14.41 18.55 -32.06
N ILE A 586 -14.20 19.03 -33.28
CA ILE A 586 -12.86 19.19 -33.84
C ILE A 586 -12.65 20.61 -34.37
N SER A 587 -11.50 21.19 -34.07
CA SER A 587 -11.18 22.57 -34.47
C SER A 587 -9.68 22.85 -34.64
N GLY A 588 -9.37 24.02 -35.16
CA GLY A 588 -7.99 24.47 -35.33
C GLY A 588 -7.26 23.69 -36.42
N THR A 589 -6.11 23.14 -36.06
CA THR A 589 -5.23 22.31 -36.88
C THR A 589 -5.21 20.86 -36.40
N ALA A 590 -6.17 20.48 -35.55
CA ALA A 590 -6.27 19.15 -35.01
C ALA A 590 -6.44 18.09 -36.12
N SER A 591 -5.87 16.91 -35.89
CA SER A 591 -5.79 15.85 -36.90
C SER A 591 -6.12 14.46 -36.35
N ILE A 592 -6.67 13.62 -37.22
CA ILE A 592 -6.79 12.17 -36.99
C ILE A 592 -6.07 11.46 -38.13
N GLU A 593 -5.10 10.61 -37.80
CA GLU A 593 -4.29 9.88 -38.77
C GLU A 593 -4.40 8.38 -38.54
N ASN A 594 -4.88 7.65 -39.55
CA ASN A 594 -4.91 6.19 -39.55
C ASN A 594 -3.96 5.63 -40.61
N SER A 595 -2.86 5.02 -40.15
CA SER A 595 -1.96 4.20 -40.97
C SER A 595 -2.09 2.69 -40.67
N GLY A 596 -2.75 2.36 -39.56
CA GLY A 596 -3.05 0.99 -39.15
C GLY A 596 -4.42 0.50 -39.61
N THR A 597 -5.07 -0.30 -38.77
CA THR A 597 -6.41 -0.85 -39.03
C THR A 597 -7.41 -0.36 -37.99
N ILE A 598 -8.58 0.07 -38.45
CA ILE A 598 -9.77 0.31 -37.63
C ILE A 598 -10.88 -0.59 -38.17
N THR A 599 -11.40 -1.48 -37.33
CA THR A 599 -12.55 -2.33 -37.65
C THR A 599 -13.61 -2.15 -36.59
N VAL A 600 -14.81 -1.77 -37.01
CA VAL A 600 -15.96 -1.60 -36.12
C VAL A 600 -17.10 -2.48 -36.60
N ASP A 601 -17.80 -3.12 -35.67
CA ASP A 601 -18.99 -3.93 -35.93
C ASP A 601 -20.02 -3.66 -34.84
N GLY A 602 -21.21 -3.24 -35.23
CA GLY A 602 -22.29 -2.84 -34.32
C GLY A 602 -23.60 -3.43 -34.81
N GLU A 603 -24.56 -3.66 -33.91
CA GLU A 603 -25.87 -4.18 -34.31
C GLU A 603 -26.72 -3.08 -35.00
N ASP A 604 -26.66 -1.84 -34.49
CA ASP A 604 -27.49 -0.72 -34.95
C ASP A 604 -26.78 0.18 -35.97
N ASN A 605 -25.64 0.73 -35.58
CA ASN A 605 -24.81 1.62 -36.38
C ASN A 605 -23.34 1.33 -36.12
N SER A 606 -22.49 1.72 -37.06
CA SER A 606 -21.05 1.59 -36.94
C SER A 606 -20.34 2.77 -37.55
N TYR A 607 -19.36 3.30 -36.85
CA TYR A 607 -18.59 4.46 -37.29
C TYR A 607 -17.09 4.20 -37.12
N GLY A 608 -16.36 4.14 -38.23
CA GLY A 608 -14.89 4.03 -38.19
C GLY A 608 -14.27 5.27 -37.55
N VAL A 609 -14.53 6.44 -38.12
CA VAL A 609 -14.24 7.75 -37.52
C VAL A 609 -15.53 8.58 -37.51
N HIS A 610 -15.92 9.03 -36.33
CA HIS A 610 -17.10 9.84 -36.07
C HIS A 610 -16.71 11.21 -35.52
N LEU A 611 -17.08 12.27 -36.25
CA LEU A 611 -16.89 13.67 -35.85
C LEU A 611 -18.27 14.34 -35.81
N TRP A 612 -18.72 14.73 -34.61
CA TRP A 612 -20.08 15.22 -34.42
C TRP A 612 -20.28 16.67 -34.86
N ASP A 613 -19.36 17.58 -34.49
CA ASP A 613 -19.34 18.98 -34.93
C ASP A 613 -17.93 19.45 -35.29
N ILE A 614 -17.87 20.33 -36.28
CA ILE A 614 -16.63 20.96 -36.77
C ILE A 614 -16.78 22.46 -36.56
N LEU A 615 -16.02 23.01 -35.61
CA LEU A 615 -16.28 24.36 -35.09
C LEU A 615 -15.64 25.50 -35.88
N SER A 616 -14.32 25.43 -36.11
CA SER A 616 -13.55 26.45 -36.83
C SER A 616 -12.15 25.92 -37.16
N GLY A 617 -11.50 26.44 -38.20
CA GLY A 617 -10.17 25.97 -38.64
C GLY A 617 -10.22 24.95 -39.78
N THR A 618 -9.13 24.21 -39.99
CA THR A 618 -9.01 23.14 -41.00
C THR A 618 -8.68 21.84 -40.29
N ALA A 619 -9.71 21.19 -39.76
CA ALA A 619 -9.59 19.84 -39.19
C ALA A 619 -9.26 18.84 -40.30
N THR A 620 -8.36 17.89 -40.02
CA THR A 620 -7.90 16.91 -41.02
C THR A 620 -8.12 15.48 -40.57
N VAL A 621 -8.53 14.63 -41.50
CA VAL A 621 -8.52 13.17 -41.34
C VAL A 621 -7.71 12.56 -42.48
N THR A 622 -6.65 11.83 -42.16
CA THR A 622 -5.80 11.17 -43.13
C THR A 622 -5.86 9.66 -42.93
N ASN A 623 -6.21 8.92 -43.98
CA ASN A 623 -6.22 7.46 -43.97
C ASN A 623 -5.24 6.91 -44.99
N THR A 624 -4.13 6.33 -44.53
CA THR A 624 -3.20 5.53 -45.33
C THR A 624 -3.34 4.03 -45.05
N GLY A 625 -4.02 3.68 -43.95
CA GLY A 625 -4.31 2.31 -43.53
C GLY A 625 -5.68 1.81 -44.00
N THR A 626 -6.35 1.01 -43.17
CA THR A 626 -7.69 0.46 -43.45
C THR A 626 -8.69 0.90 -42.38
N ILE A 627 -9.86 1.37 -42.81
CA ILE A 627 -11.01 1.61 -41.94
C ILE A 627 -12.18 0.80 -42.49
N THR A 628 -12.74 -0.09 -41.68
CA THR A 628 -13.88 -0.94 -42.04
C THR A 628 -15.00 -0.76 -41.03
N ALA A 629 -16.18 -0.40 -41.52
CA ALA A 629 -17.40 -0.26 -40.71
C ALA A 629 -18.43 -1.29 -41.13
N LEU A 630 -18.70 -2.25 -40.24
CA LEU A 630 -19.62 -3.35 -40.44
C LEU A 630 -20.86 -3.18 -39.56
N VAL A 631 -21.97 -3.73 -40.00
CA VAL A 631 -23.15 -3.91 -39.16
C VAL A 631 -23.54 -5.38 -39.25
N ASN A 632 -23.53 -6.07 -38.10
CA ASN A 632 -23.72 -7.51 -38.03
C ASN A 632 -22.78 -8.30 -38.98
N GLY A 633 -21.51 -7.88 -39.04
CA GLY A 633 -20.48 -8.52 -39.84
C GLY A 633 -20.52 -8.23 -41.36
N GLU A 634 -21.44 -7.39 -41.83
CA GLU A 634 -21.60 -7.05 -43.26
C GLU A 634 -21.45 -5.54 -43.52
N LEU A 635 -21.07 -5.17 -44.75
CA LEU A 635 -21.12 -3.77 -45.18
C LEU A 635 -22.57 -3.34 -45.37
N ASP A 636 -23.05 -2.40 -44.55
CA ASP A 636 -24.45 -1.98 -44.49
C ASP A 636 -24.61 -0.45 -44.60
N LYS A 637 -25.83 0.00 -44.92
CA LYS A 637 -26.22 1.41 -44.97
C LYS A 637 -25.93 2.18 -43.66
N ASN A 638 -25.91 1.51 -42.51
CA ASN A 638 -25.66 2.13 -41.20
C ASN A 638 -24.18 2.03 -40.77
N GLY A 639 -23.31 1.40 -41.57
CA GLY A 639 -21.86 1.33 -41.33
C GLY A 639 -21.11 2.41 -42.09
N PHE A 640 -20.60 3.42 -41.41
CA PHE A 640 -19.85 4.55 -41.98
C PHE A 640 -18.36 4.43 -41.68
N SER A 641 -17.52 4.33 -42.70
CA SER A 641 -16.07 4.40 -42.50
C SER A 641 -15.65 5.79 -42.00
N ILE A 642 -16.29 6.84 -42.53
CA ILE A 642 -16.11 8.23 -42.10
C ILE A 642 -17.48 8.90 -41.98
N TYR A 643 -17.75 9.49 -40.82
CA TYR A 643 -18.91 10.33 -40.57
C TYR A 643 -18.45 11.66 -39.96
N GLY A 644 -18.46 12.72 -40.77
CA GLY A 644 -18.13 14.07 -40.35
C GLY A 644 -19.29 15.01 -40.63
N ASN A 645 -19.95 15.45 -39.57
CA ASN A 645 -21.09 16.36 -39.68
C ASN A 645 -20.64 17.79 -39.40
N ASP A 646 -20.73 18.63 -40.42
CA ASP A 646 -20.46 20.07 -40.31
C ASP A 646 -21.78 20.83 -40.27
N PHE A 647 -22.14 21.35 -39.10
CA PHE A 647 -23.31 22.19 -38.91
C PHE A 647 -23.07 23.66 -39.26
N ASN A 648 -21.80 24.07 -39.35
CA ASN A 648 -21.39 25.48 -39.39
C ASN A 648 -20.82 25.93 -40.75
N GLY A 649 -20.63 25.02 -41.71
CA GLY A 649 -20.09 25.32 -43.04
C GLY A 649 -18.56 25.40 -43.08
N ASN A 650 -17.88 24.76 -42.12
CA ASN A 650 -16.43 24.67 -42.02
C ASN A 650 -15.84 23.56 -42.88
N ASN A 651 -14.54 23.65 -43.17
CA ASN A 651 -13.88 22.74 -44.11
C ASN A 651 -13.18 21.58 -43.37
N LEU A 652 -13.89 20.47 -43.16
CA LEU A 652 -13.24 19.19 -42.87
C LEU A 652 -12.49 18.73 -44.13
N VAL A 653 -11.22 18.36 -43.98
CA VAL A 653 -10.39 17.84 -45.06
C VAL A 653 -10.09 16.37 -44.81
N VAL A 654 -10.65 15.50 -45.63
CA VAL A 654 -10.37 14.07 -45.58
C VAL A 654 -9.46 13.68 -46.75
N THR A 655 -8.34 13.03 -46.46
CA THR A 655 -7.42 12.48 -47.46
C THR A 655 -7.36 10.96 -47.30
N ASN A 656 -7.81 10.22 -48.32
CA ASN A 656 -7.73 8.77 -48.35
C ASN A 656 -6.69 8.29 -49.36
N GLU A 657 -5.62 7.67 -48.89
CA GLU A 657 -4.63 6.94 -49.69
C GLU A 657 -4.68 5.42 -49.43
N GLY A 658 -5.35 5.01 -48.34
CA GLY A 658 -5.57 3.62 -47.96
C GLY A 658 -6.92 3.08 -48.38
N THR A 659 -7.58 2.33 -47.50
CA THR A 659 -8.89 1.70 -47.74
C THR A 659 -9.96 2.22 -46.78
N LEU A 660 -11.11 2.62 -47.33
CA LEU A 660 -12.34 2.92 -46.60
C LEU A 660 -13.43 1.93 -47.05
N ASN A 661 -13.81 1.01 -46.17
CA ASN A 661 -14.90 0.06 -46.38
C ASN A 661 -16.10 0.47 -45.54
N GLY A 662 -17.17 0.87 -46.20
CA GLY A 662 -18.38 1.41 -45.56
C GLY A 662 -18.79 2.74 -46.17
N ASN A 663 -19.87 3.28 -45.66
CA ASN A 663 -20.41 4.55 -46.09
C ASN A 663 -19.55 5.74 -45.71
N ILE A 664 -19.76 6.84 -46.43
CA ILE A 664 -19.14 8.12 -46.12
C ILE A 664 -20.25 9.16 -45.99
N PHE A 665 -20.24 9.88 -44.88
CA PHE A 665 -21.00 11.12 -44.73
C PHE A 665 -20.02 12.24 -44.40
N HIS A 666 -19.83 13.14 -45.35
CA HIS A 666 -18.79 14.17 -45.26
C HIS A 666 -19.26 15.49 -45.85
N ARG A 667 -19.03 16.56 -45.10
CA ARG A 667 -19.24 17.95 -45.51
C ARG A 667 -17.91 18.70 -45.43
N GLY A 668 -17.32 19.03 -46.57
CA GLY A 668 -15.97 19.60 -46.66
C GLY A 668 -15.30 19.24 -47.99
N THR A 669 -14.02 18.88 -47.96
CA THR A 669 -13.26 18.33 -49.10
C THR A 669 -12.81 16.90 -48.82
N LEU A 670 -13.13 15.96 -49.72
CA LEU A 670 -12.65 14.57 -49.65
C LEU A 670 -11.78 14.27 -50.87
N THR A 671 -10.49 14.03 -50.68
CA THR A 671 -9.57 13.60 -51.73
C THR A 671 -9.29 12.11 -51.61
N ASN A 672 -9.55 11.35 -52.67
CA ASN A 672 -9.32 9.91 -52.71
C ASN A 672 -8.28 9.53 -53.75
N SER A 673 -7.18 8.95 -53.26
CA SER A 673 -6.09 8.31 -54.00
C SER A 673 -5.96 6.82 -53.72
N GLY A 674 -6.72 6.29 -52.75
CA GLY A 674 -6.80 4.88 -52.38
C GLY A 674 -8.12 4.22 -52.78
N LEU A 675 -8.60 3.25 -52.01
CA LEU A 675 -9.88 2.56 -52.21
C LEU A 675 -10.98 3.12 -51.30
N ILE A 676 -12.15 3.39 -51.89
CA ILE A 676 -13.41 3.56 -51.18
C ILE A 676 -14.36 2.46 -51.68
N SER A 677 -14.86 1.60 -50.79
CA SER A 677 -15.86 0.56 -51.11
C SER A 677 -17.16 0.80 -50.35
N LEU A 678 -18.22 1.12 -51.09
CA LEU A 678 -19.54 1.43 -50.56
C LEU A 678 -20.45 0.18 -50.56
N PRO A 679 -21.31 0.02 -49.53
CA PRO A 679 -22.26 -1.09 -49.46
C PRO A 679 -23.31 -1.04 -50.57
N HIS A 680 -23.88 -2.20 -50.90
CA HIS A 680 -24.87 -2.32 -51.97
C HIS A 680 -26.22 -1.65 -51.66
N ASN A 681 -26.48 -1.36 -50.38
CA ASN A 681 -27.75 -0.81 -49.88
C ASN A 681 -27.62 0.64 -49.40
N ALA A 682 -26.59 1.38 -49.82
CA ALA A 682 -26.40 2.82 -49.58
C ALA A 682 -27.48 3.69 -50.27
N ALA A 683 -28.75 3.55 -49.86
CA ALA A 683 -29.89 4.18 -50.50
C ALA A 683 -30.46 5.34 -49.65
N GLY A 684 -30.31 6.56 -50.15
CA GLY A 684 -30.86 7.78 -49.53
C GLY A 684 -29.80 8.88 -49.39
N SER A 685 -30.25 10.13 -49.27
CA SER A 685 -29.35 11.30 -49.30
C SER A 685 -28.42 11.43 -48.09
N LYS A 686 -28.53 10.56 -47.09
CA LYS A 686 -27.77 10.61 -45.83
C LYS A 686 -26.74 9.49 -45.67
N TYR A 687 -26.71 8.52 -46.58
CA TYR A 687 -25.93 7.29 -46.38
C TYR A 687 -24.64 7.26 -47.23
N ALA A 688 -24.55 7.96 -48.36
CA ALA A 688 -23.30 8.11 -49.11
C ALA A 688 -23.20 9.53 -49.68
N GLN A 689 -22.70 10.46 -48.87
CA GLN A 689 -22.55 11.87 -49.21
C GLN A 689 -21.11 12.31 -48.97
N ALA A 690 -20.50 12.92 -49.99
CA ALA A 690 -19.25 13.65 -49.85
C ALA A 690 -19.34 14.96 -50.63
N ASP A 691 -19.20 16.07 -49.91
CA ASP A 691 -19.06 17.38 -50.54
C ASP A 691 -17.62 17.55 -51.10
N ASN A 692 -17.51 18.30 -52.20
CA ASN A 692 -16.25 18.54 -52.94
C ASN A 692 -15.35 17.28 -53.07
N PHE A 693 -15.94 16.18 -53.55
CA PHE A 693 -15.21 14.92 -53.76
C PHE A 693 -14.23 15.01 -54.93
N ILE A 694 -12.95 14.73 -54.66
CA ILE A 694 -11.85 14.75 -55.63
C ILE A 694 -11.28 13.33 -55.74
N GLN A 695 -11.56 12.67 -56.86
CA GLN A 695 -10.93 11.42 -57.21
C GLN A 695 -9.62 11.67 -57.96
N THR A 696 -8.49 11.17 -57.44
CA THR A 696 -7.21 11.26 -58.14
C THR A 696 -7.03 10.11 -59.13
N ALA A 697 -5.98 10.16 -59.95
CA ALA A 697 -5.72 9.15 -60.97
C ALA A 697 -5.40 7.75 -60.40
N THR A 698 -5.01 7.66 -59.12
CA THR A 698 -4.68 6.38 -58.46
C THR A 698 -5.83 5.85 -57.62
N GLY A 699 -6.84 6.67 -57.31
CA GLY A 699 -7.95 6.25 -56.49
C GLY A 699 -8.90 5.29 -57.20
N THR A 700 -9.58 4.46 -56.42
CA THR A 700 -10.70 3.61 -56.83
C THR A 700 -11.94 3.91 -55.99
N LEU A 701 -13.11 4.00 -56.64
CA LEU A 701 -14.42 4.03 -55.98
C LEU A 701 -15.19 2.78 -56.43
N GLU A 702 -15.44 1.87 -55.48
CA GLU A 702 -16.24 0.67 -55.65
C GLU A 702 -17.63 0.90 -55.06
N ILE A 703 -18.67 0.56 -55.84
CA ILE A 703 -20.07 0.72 -55.44
C ILE A 703 -20.70 -0.66 -55.48
N GLY A 704 -21.17 -1.15 -54.33
CA GLY A 704 -21.89 -2.40 -54.24
C GLY A 704 -23.15 -2.40 -55.10
N LEU A 705 -23.41 -3.51 -55.79
CA LEU A 705 -24.64 -3.74 -56.54
C LEU A 705 -25.38 -4.93 -55.93
N PHE A 706 -26.64 -4.71 -55.54
CA PHE A 706 -27.55 -5.83 -55.25
C PHE A 706 -28.13 -6.34 -56.57
N SER A 707 -27.83 -7.58 -56.94
CA SER A 707 -28.36 -8.21 -58.15
C SER A 707 -28.96 -9.57 -57.85
N ASP A 708 -30.14 -9.82 -58.39
CA ASP A 708 -30.80 -11.13 -58.45
C ASP A 708 -30.33 -11.96 -59.66
N ALA A 709 -29.37 -11.45 -60.43
CA ALA A 709 -28.82 -12.13 -61.58
C ALA A 709 -27.87 -13.26 -61.16
N THR A 710 -27.96 -14.41 -61.83
CA THR A 710 -26.86 -15.39 -61.86
C THR A 710 -25.69 -14.81 -62.63
N LEU A 711 -24.63 -14.45 -61.92
CA LEU A 711 -23.34 -14.01 -62.47
C LEU A 711 -22.47 -15.20 -62.88
#